data_AF-A0A925HYP2-F1
#
_entry.id   AF-A0A925HYP2-F1
#
_cell.length_a   1.000
_cell.length_b   1.000
_cell.length_c   1.000
_cell.angle_alpha   90.00
_cell.angle_beta   90.00
_cell.angle_gamma   90.00
#
_symmetry.space_group_name_H-M   'P 1'
#
loop_
_entity.id
_entity.type
_entity.pdbx_description
1 polymer ?
#
loop_
_entity_poly.entity_id
_entity_poly.type
_entity_poly.pdbx_seq_one_letter_code
_entity_poly.pdbx_strand_id
1 'polypeptide(L)'
;RAANAPPDPTALAQSGPTAAETGTTNSGYYTGLRINGLPLIQAGGANQGALGDILRIGAADVLSGSGVVSGPVVISGTIAPGNSPGLLQTGPQTWLAGAVPYEWEINDVLGGEGNNPGWDFQKVTGGVTIISTPASKATIRVKSLQLNNTPGNVSNFNPANAYTWRILSTTTGISGFSRSVINLDTTGFTNAMGPGALLVDISADGRDLLLRFVPTLPYLSFNQPVWTSQGPTYITGNENSILAPNDPASGAVQAIAVHPTNPNVAWIGAVNGGIWMTTNLNWSTTNNINDDNLGGVDDPAETPTWTAIGQNLPSIAIAGLAVSPYDPSGAAVTNATPLNQIILYAGTGSFSSSAQGGTAAGLFRSLDGGTTWTRIGNFEGLRTTSIVPSSQTAGLVYVGTYEVSPSGQFGAGRGGVYRSLDKGDTWSRLSGQGGLPEFHVTDIVQEPGNAGRFYVALAGAANGLNAANIGIYRTNNGASGVVTWTAVVTGIAPDYDHDGVAGEAQLNEDLNGNSMFDPGEDANDNGILDLGEDTNSNGVLDEGELDFDGNGAPNVIAIAENLLNAIRIRLSVSEAAGHAVYAAVIGAHDGRLAGVFRSANAGATWSRLGAEPRTNSGQGTRHFGIAADPTDNTTVYIAGDASTEKPYAGVIYRWDSGLNQWTRISAKSRPDPGPYGGTAPHADIRNLAFDTGNNGFMAITDGGVYRLQNPRIGGGTSWEFIARSVDAAEISSLTYDRNTNTVFVGIQDNGVIAQRPGTTDGYGLLDGDGNYVGVAYINPLVPAPGQSMRFYMGNNFNRFYRESFNSADVSQGFTHLLLKAPNDPANFSGLDDSWILDDVTDREFAGFQPIPFAVNAVDDLSDGRVKLLMGRLGLYTSDDNGDHIVVVPGWDFASQTGYVSAVAYGGRLGGVADQNIIYAARGDKGEILFSSDNGGKFQSLSPLGAGQIHQITLDPQNWRTAFAVDDKHVWVITVAANGTLSSVDVTGNLGDITGGFQSVEVANLNGQVVVLVGTRDGVYRLGVGDVTALKANPTSYSLWSRFGVGLPNAQVADLHFDPVDNVLVAGTRGRGAWLLTNAASALLAESVLRFDANTGNQQVRLVLATATAAAPRELEFFYGGSLIATYPLTSILRIAVHLGQGTDSLIVDSSEGQVAIPA
;
A
#
# COMPACT_ATOMS: atom_id res chain seq x y z
N ARG A 1 -28.06 33.91 11.02
CA ARG A 1 -28.62 35.12 10.36
C ARG A 1 -28.09 36.35 11.08
N ALA A 2 -27.53 37.30 10.31
CA ALA A 2 -27.05 38.65 10.63
C ALA A 2 -25.68 38.85 11.35
N ALA A 3 -24.62 38.84 10.52
CA ALA A 3 -23.68 39.95 10.20
C ALA A 3 -22.65 40.50 11.22
N ASN A 4 -21.36 40.22 10.92
CA ASN A 4 -20.20 41.12 10.67
C ASN A 4 -20.40 42.63 11.01
N ALA A 5 -19.48 43.38 11.64
CA ALA A 5 -18.09 43.69 11.26
C ALA A 5 -17.41 44.71 12.24
N PRO A 6 -16.06 44.79 12.30
CA PRO A 6 -15.19 45.69 13.11
C PRO A 6 -14.69 46.94 12.31
N PRO A 7 -14.05 48.00 12.90
CA PRO A 7 -12.56 48.20 12.86
C PRO A 7 -11.99 49.17 13.97
N ASP A 8 -10.80 48.96 14.58
CA ASP A 8 -9.41 49.30 14.17
C ASP A 8 -8.94 50.76 14.52
N PRO A 9 -7.65 51.17 14.43
CA PRO A 9 -6.65 51.27 15.51
C PRO A 9 -5.99 52.68 15.61
N THR A 10 -4.94 52.82 16.45
CA THR A 10 -3.65 53.55 16.21
C THR A 10 -3.09 54.37 17.40
N ALA A 11 -1.86 53.99 17.79
CA ALA A 11 -0.66 54.79 18.10
C ALA A 11 -0.60 55.87 19.21
N LEU A 12 0.30 55.61 20.20
CA LEU A 12 1.49 56.39 20.66
C LEU A 12 1.36 57.95 20.77
N ALA A 13 1.78 58.70 21.80
CA ALA A 13 2.92 58.60 22.72
C ALA A 13 2.90 59.72 23.83
N GLN A 14 3.85 59.63 24.79
CA GLN A 14 4.46 60.70 25.65
C GLN A 14 3.60 61.31 26.78
N SER A 15 4.07 61.56 28.01
CA SER A 15 5.37 62.08 28.50
C SER A 15 5.53 61.88 30.04
N GLY A 16 6.76 61.80 30.57
CA GLY A 16 7.08 61.90 32.03
C GLY A 16 7.17 63.37 32.51
N PRO A 17 7.87 63.76 33.61
CA PRO A 17 8.59 62.99 34.65
C PRO A 17 8.45 63.56 36.12
N THR A 18 9.30 63.07 37.06
CA THR A 18 9.88 63.72 38.28
C THR A 18 9.37 63.44 39.73
N ALA A 19 10.25 62.74 40.48
CA ALA A 19 10.87 63.00 41.79
C ALA A 19 10.08 63.21 43.13
N ALA A 20 10.29 62.24 44.04
CA ALA A 20 10.63 62.26 45.48
C ALA A 20 9.98 63.26 46.48
N GLU A 21 9.29 62.75 47.54
CA GLU A 21 9.82 62.69 48.92
C GLU A 21 8.87 62.01 49.96
N THR A 22 9.52 61.21 50.81
CA THR A 22 9.29 60.72 52.19
C THR A 22 7.99 60.92 52.99
N GLY A 23 7.50 59.82 53.59
CA GLY A 23 6.63 59.84 54.78
C GLY A 23 6.03 58.45 55.12
N THR A 24 6.19 57.98 56.35
CA THR A 24 6.12 56.58 56.80
C THR A 24 4.74 56.04 57.24
N THR A 25 4.51 54.73 56.97
CA THR A 25 3.93 53.64 57.80
C THR A 25 2.74 52.82 57.22
N ASN A 26 2.94 51.48 57.20
CA ASN A 26 2.05 50.32 56.86
C ASN A 26 1.54 50.23 55.40
N SER A 27 2.00 49.30 54.54
CA SER A 27 1.77 47.84 54.58
C SER A 27 2.80 47.06 53.71
N GLY A 28 3.28 45.90 54.19
CA GLY A 28 4.44 45.17 53.67
C GLY A 28 4.20 44.21 52.49
N TYR A 29 3.96 44.73 51.28
CA TYR A 29 3.64 43.91 50.10
C TYR A 29 4.78 43.68 49.09
N TYR A 30 5.94 44.35 49.19
CA TYR A 30 7.00 44.29 48.17
C TYR A 30 8.43 44.45 48.71
N THR A 31 8.68 44.06 49.97
CA THR A 31 9.99 44.25 50.61
C THR A 31 11.07 43.43 49.91
N GLY A 32 12.15 44.08 49.46
CA GLY A 32 13.30 43.41 48.82
C GLY A 32 13.16 43.10 47.32
N LEU A 33 12.05 43.51 46.70
CA LEU A 33 11.77 43.30 45.28
C LEU A 33 12.13 44.53 44.43
N ARG A 34 12.52 44.28 43.18
CA ARG A 34 12.87 45.30 42.19
C ARG A 34 12.21 45.01 40.86
N ILE A 35 11.75 46.04 40.16
CA ILE A 35 11.37 45.95 38.74
C ILE A 35 12.40 46.75 37.95
N ASN A 36 13.04 46.10 36.97
CA ASN A 36 14.11 46.71 36.15
C ASN A 36 15.21 47.38 36.99
N GLY A 37 15.57 46.75 38.12
CA GLY A 37 16.58 47.23 39.06
C GLY A 37 16.11 48.30 40.06
N LEU A 38 14.92 48.89 39.87
CA LEU A 38 14.36 49.91 40.76
C LEU A 38 13.58 49.26 41.92
N PRO A 39 13.75 49.70 43.19
CA PRO A 39 12.98 49.19 44.32
C PRO A 39 11.47 49.33 44.10
N LEU A 40 10.73 48.25 44.34
CA LEU A 40 9.28 48.25 44.26
C LEU A 40 8.70 48.83 45.57
N ILE A 41 8.41 50.13 45.56
CA ILE A 41 7.83 50.87 46.70
C ILE A 41 6.38 51.22 46.35
N GLN A 42 5.43 50.99 47.26
CA GLN A 42 4.05 51.45 47.09
C GLN A 42 4.01 52.99 47.07
N ALA A 43 3.74 53.59 45.90
CA ALA A 43 3.46 55.02 45.79
C ALA A 43 1.98 55.27 46.02
N GLY A 44 1.64 56.02 47.08
CA GLY A 44 0.28 56.50 47.29
C GLY A 44 -0.13 57.45 46.16
N GLY A 45 -0.95 56.97 45.23
CA GLY A 45 -1.56 57.78 44.18
C GLY A 45 -1.42 57.15 42.79
N ALA A 46 -2.55 56.63 42.29
CA ALA A 46 -2.78 56.05 40.96
C ALA A 46 -2.11 54.68 40.67
N ASN A 47 -2.87 53.65 41.05
CA ASN A 47 -2.78 52.23 40.68
C ASN A 47 -1.62 51.42 41.28
N GLN A 48 -1.99 50.30 41.94
CA GLN A 48 -1.15 49.22 42.52
C GLN A 48 -0.98 49.29 44.06
N GLY A 49 -1.85 48.61 44.82
CA GLY A 49 -1.51 48.08 46.15
C GLY A 49 -2.61 47.97 47.23
N ALA A 50 -3.80 47.46 46.94
CA ALA A 50 -4.68 46.83 47.95
C ALA A 50 -4.63 45.29 47.82
N LEU A 51 -5.04 44.54 48.86
CA LEU A 51 -5.37 43.12 48.75
C LEU A 51 -6.46 42.96 47.68
N GLY A 52 -6.06 42.61 46.46
CA GLY A 52 -6.92 42.58 45.28
C GLY A 52 -6.33 43.23 44.02
N ASP A 53 -5.28 44.06 44.14
CA ASP A 53 -4.65 44.70 42.98
C ASP A 53 -3.69 43.75 42.24
N ILE A 54 -3.78 43.74 40.91
CA ILE A 54 -3.03 42.86 40.02
C ILE A 54 -1.68 43.51 39.65
N LEU A 55 -0.57 42.90 40.08
CA LEU A 55 0.76 43.26 39.60
C LEU A 55 0.92 42.79 38.15
N ARG A 56 1.26 43.70 37.23
CA ARG A 56 1.53 43.37 35.83
C ARG A 56 3.02 43.51 35.55
N ILE A 57 3.63 42.45 35.02
CA ILE A 57 5.02 42.46 34.53
C ILE A 57 4.96 42.60 33.00
N GLY A 58 5.26 43.78 32.48
CA GLY A 58 5.25 44.05 31.04
C GLY A 58 6.34 43.25 30.31
N ALA A 59 6.22 43.08 28.99
CA ALA A 59 7.11 42.22 28.19
C ALA A 59 8.62 42.56 28.31
N ALA A 60 8.96 43.81 28.63
CA ALA A 60 10.33 44.27 28.84
C ALA A 60 10.75 44.33 30.32
N ASP A 61 9.85 44.01 31.24
CA ASP A 61 10.07 44.15 32.67
C ASP A 61 10.64 42.87 33.29
N VAL A 62 11.57 43.05 34.23
CA VAL A 62 12.13 41.97 35.06
C VAL A 62 11.84 42.24 36.53
N LEU A 63 11.03 41.39 37.15
CA LEU A 63 10.83 41.36 38.60
C LEU A 63 11.92 40.50 39.23
N SER A 64 12.75 41.12 40.08
CA SER A 64 13.92 40.48 40.70
C SER A 64 14.04 40.76 42.20
N GLY A 65 14.96 40.06 42.87
CA GLY A 65 15.18 40.17 44.32
C GLY A 65 14.42 39.14 45.15
N SER A 66 14.51 39.24 46.47
CA SER A 66 13.89 38.30 47.41
C SER A 66 12.83 39.01 48.24
N GLY A 67 11.59 38.50 48.20
CA GLY A 67 10.44 39.13 48.87
C GLY A 67 9.13 38.41 48.58
N VAL A 68 8.03 38.99 49.07
CA VAL A 68 6.66 38.46 48.91
C VAL A 68 5.83 39.46 48.13
N VAL A 69 5.10 39.01 47.10
CA VAL A 69 3.97 39.72 46.46
C VAL A 69 2.69 39.02 46.89
N SER A 70 1.79 39.66 47.65
CA SER A 70 0.60 38.95 48.16
C SER A 70 -0.60 38.93 47.20
N GLY A 71 -0.65 39.82 46.21
CA GLY A 71 -1.74 39.92 45.22
C GLY A 71 -1.53 39.08 43.95
N PRO A 72 -2.53 38.97 43.05
CA PRO A 72 -2.37 38.29 41.77
C PRO A 72 -1.30 38.94 40.88
N VAL A 73 -0.61 38.12 40.08
CA VAL A 73 0.45 38.57 39.15
C VAL A 73 0.13 38.14 37.73
N VAL A 74 0.08 39.08 36.79
CA VAL A 74 -0.08 38.80 35.35
C VAL A 74 1.24 39.06 34.65
N ILE A 75 1.74 38.07 33.93
CA ILE A 75 3.13 38.02 33.47
C ILE A 75 3.18 38.00 31.94
N SER A 76 3.76 39.06 31.39
CA SER A 76 4.23 39.13 30.00
C SER A 76 5.77 39.18 29.92
N GLY A 77 6.43 39.78 30.91
CA GLY A 77 7.90 39.81 31.07
C GLY A 77 8.42 38.67 31.96
N THR A 78 9.42 38.95 32.79
CA THR A 78 10.23 37.93 33.47
C THR A 78 10.26 38.06 35.00
N ILE A 79 10.20 36.92 35.69
CA ILE A 79 10.54 36.80 37.12
C ILE A 79 11.91 36.14 37.25
N ALA A 80 12.81 36.73 38.05
CA ALA A 80 14.17 36.27 38.32
C ALA A 80 14.48 36.36 39.84
N PRO A 81 14.23 35.31 40.63
CA PRO A 81 14.36 35.35 42.10
C PRO A 81 15.77 35.68 42.64
N GLY A 82 15.85 36.61 43.59
CA GLY A 82 17.05 36.88 44.39
C GLY A 82 18.20 37.60 43.69
N ASN A 83 19.42 37.40 44.21
CA ASN A 83 20.72 37.67 43.55
C ASN A 83 21.33 36.35 43.00
N SER A 84 20.47 35.35 42.77
CA SER A 84 20.69 34.12 42.00
C SER A 84 21.81 33.18 42.48
N PRO A 85 21.51 31.98 43.02
CA PRO A 85 20.16 31.44 43.28
C PRO A 85 19.41 32.13 44.42
N GLY A 86 18.07 32.20 44.37
CA GLY A 86 17.23 32.77 45.41
C GLY A 86 15.74 32.37 45.42
N LEU A 87 15.01 32.85 46.43
CA LEU A 87 13.59 32.59 46.66
C LEU A 87 12.73 33.85 46.44
N LEU A 88 11.61 33.69 45.73
CA LEU A 88 10.57 34.72 45.57
C LEU A 88 9.17 34.12 45.79
N GLN A 89 8.33 34.81 46.58
CA GLN A 89 6.96 34.39 46.83
C GLN A 89 5.97 35.32 46.14
N THR A 90 4.94 34.79 45.46
CA THR A 90 3.85 35.57 44.85
C THR A 90 2.47 35.08 45.27
N GLY A 91 1.44 35.87 45.00
CA GLY A 91 0.05 35.42 44.92
C GLY A 91 -0.21 34.67 43.60
N PRO A 92 -1.48 34.38 43.25
CA PRO A 92 -1.81 33.61 42.04
C PRO A 92 -1.21 34.22 40.78
N GLN A 93 -0.69 33.41 39.85
CA GLN A 93 -0.06 33.89 38.63
C GLN A 93 -0.88 33.59 37.38
N THR A 94 -0.78 34.45 36.36
CA THR A 94 -1.27 34.21 35.00
C THR A 94 -0.15 34.45 33.99
N TRP A 95 0.22 33.41 33.25
CA TRP A 95 1.26 33.46 32.21
C TRP A 95 0.59 33.69 30.85
N LEU A 96 0.89 34.82 30.22
CA LEU A 96 0.32 35.18 28.92
C LEU A 96 1.02 34.44 27.76
N ALA A 97 0.32 34.31 26.63
CA ALA A 97 0.88 33.75 25.40
C ALA A 97 2.13 34.54 24.96
N GLY A 98 3.20 33.83 24.60
CA GLY A 98 4.48 34.44 24.18
C GLY A 98 5.30 35.10 25.30
N ALA A 99 4.90 34.99 26.57
CA ALA A 99 5.62 35.57 27.70
C ALA A 99 6.94 34.84 28.00
N VAL A 100 7.83 35.47 28.78
CA VAL A 100 9.04 34.83 29.34
C VAL A 100 8.95 34.77 30.87
N PRO A 101 7.99 33.99 31.43
CA PRO A 101 7.55 34.18 32.80
C PRO A 101 8.58 33.86 33.87
N TYR A 102 9.64 33.13 33.51
CA TYR A 102 10.65 32.70 34.46
C TYR A 102 12.04 32.64 33.83
N GLU A 103 12.99 33.33 34.45
CA GLU A 103 14.42 33.07 34.31
C GLU A 103 14.89 32.30 35.55
N TRP A 104 15.32 31.06 35.34
CA TRP A 104 15.71 30.12 36.38
C TRP A 104 17.23 29.91 36.37
N GLU A 105 17.88 30.22 37.49
CA GLU A 105 19.32 30.08 37.67
C GLU A 105 19.68 28.95 38.65
N ILE A 106 20.76 28.24 38.35
CA ILE A 106 21.29 27.14 39.18
C ILE A 106 22.82 27.20 39.25
N ASN A 107 23.40 26.94 40.43
CA ASN A 107 24.86 26.90 40.62
C ASN A 107 25.40 25.58 41.23
N ASP A 108 24.55 24.74 41.81
CA ASP A 108 24.90 23.40 42.28
C ASP A 108 23.69 22.46 42.18
N VAL A 109 23.85 21.30 41.52
CA VAL A 109 22.77 20.31 41.38
C VAL A 109 22.44 19.58 42.68
N LEU A 110 23.33 19.60 43.67
CA LEU A 110 23.14 19.03 45.01
C LEU A 110 22.73 20.09 46.05
N GLY A 111 22.58 21.35 45.63
CA GLY A 111 22.18 22.44 46.52
C GLY A 111 20.68 22.43 46.89
N GLY A 112 20.22 23.50 47.53
CA GLY A 112 18.84 23.61 48.02
C GLY A 112 17.93 24.51 47.17
N GLU A 113 16.64 24.19 47.10
CA GLU A 113 15.60 25.03 46.48
C GLU A 113 15.59 26.43 47.12
N GLY A 114 15.77 27.47 46.32
CA GLY A 114 15.77 28.87 46.74
C GLY A 114 16.98 29.28 47.59
N ASN A 115 18.01 28.43 47.68
CA ASN A 115 19.21 28.65 48.48
C ASN A 115 20.45 28.74 47.58
N ASN A 116 21.50 29.38 48.10
CA ASN A 116 22.83 29.39 47.51
C ASN A 116 23.82 28.67 48.45
N PRO A 117 24.46 27.56 48.04
CA PRO A 117 24.37 26.91 46.73
C PRO A 117 23.04 26.16 46.49
N GLY A 118 22.59 26.13 45.24
CA GLY A 118 21.30 25.58 44.84
C GLY A 118 20.75 26.18 43.54
N TRP A 119 19.42 26.36 43.49
CA TRP A 119 18.70 26.90 42.33
C TRP A 119 17.55 27.82 42.73
N ASP A 120 17.13 28.69 41.81
CA ASP A 120 16.03 29.60 42.04
C ASP A 120 14.72 28.87 42.30
N PHE A 121 13.89 29.45 43.18
CA PHE A 121 12.60 28.87 43.50
C PHE A 121 11.49 29.93 43.62
N GLN A 122 10.36 29.67 42.97
CA GLN A 122 9.14 30.47 43.10
C GLN A 122 8.09 29.76 43.97
N LYS A 123 7.56 30.48 44.97
CA LYS A 123 6.46 30.00 45.82
C LYS A 123 5.18 30.79 45.55
N VAL A 124 4.16 30.13 45.01
CA VAL A 124 2.89 30.76 44.62
C VAL A 124 1.80 30.43 45.64
N THR A 125 1.32 31.45 46.33
CA THR A 125 0.16 31.38 47.22
C THR A 125 -1.10 31.54 46.35
N GLY A 126 -1.68 30.42 45.93
CA GLY A 126 -2.71 30.35 44.89
C GLY A 126 -2.35 29.32 43.82
N GLY A 127 -2.85 29.53 42.60
CA GLY A 127 -2.56 28.70 41.43
C GLY A 127 -1.81 29.46 40.34
N VAL A 128 -1.33 28.74 39.35
CA VAL A 128 -0.75 29.31 38.12
C VAL A 128 -1.65 28.94 36.95
N THR A 129 -2.05 29.91 36.15
CA THR A 129 -2.81 29.69 34.91
C THR A 129 -1.96 30.06 33.70
N ILE A 130 -1.73 29.09 32.81
CA ILE A 130 -0.94 29.25 31.59
C ILE A 130 -1.90 29.40 30.41
N ILE A 131 -1.84 30.54 29.71
CA ILE A 131 -2.72 30.87 28.57
C ILE A 131 -1.96 30.81 27.23
N SER A 132 -0.92 29.98 27.18
CA SER A 132 -0.09 29.80 25.98
C SER A 132 -0.71 28.79 25.02
N THR A 133 -0.38 28.91 23.74
CA THR A 133 -0.76 27.94 22.69
C THR A 133 0.51 27.35 22.06
N PRO A 134 0.43 26.22 21.32
CA PRO A 134 1.58 25.68 20.61
C PRO A 134 2.24 26.68 19.63
N ALA A 135 1.47 27.65 19.11
CA ALA A 135 1.95 28.71 18.22
C ALA A 135 2.53 29.93 18.97
N SER A 136 2.23 30.12 20.26
CA SER A 136 2.70 31.25 21.07
C SER A 136 2.99 30.79 22.50
N LYS A 137 4.14 30.12 22.64
CA LYS A 137 4.57 29.42 23.85
C LYS A 137 5.11 30.38 24.91
N ALA A 138 4.90 30.07 26.19
CA ALA A 138 5.64 30.74 27.26
C ALA A 138 7.06 30.15 27.34
N THR A 139 8.07 31.01 27.51
CA THR A 139 9.48 30.59 27.54
C THR A 139 10.06 30.66 28.95
N ILE A 140 10.64 29.56 29.42
CA ILE A 140 11.45 29.55 30.64
C ILE A 140 12.91 29.56 30.21
N ARG A 141 13.68 30.55 30.68
CA ARG A 141 15.12 30.62 30.44
C ARG A 141 15.87 29.84 31.52
N VAL A 142 16.79 28.99 31.10
CA VAL A 142 17.61 28.16 31.97
C VAL A 142 19.04 28.70 31.94
N LYS A 143 19.57 29.11 33.09
CA LYS A 143 20.90 29.69 33.23
C LYS A 143 21.75 28.93 34.24
N SER A 144 22.96 28.58 33.85
CA SER A 144 23.95 27.97 34.74
C SER A 144 24.92 29.02 35.29
N LEU A 145 25.21 28.93 36.58
CA LEU A 145 26.19 29.76 37.29
C LEU A 145 27.25 28.87 37.95
N GLN A 146 28.42 29.44 38.21
CA GLN A 146 29.41 28.87 39.13
C GLN A 146 29.01 29.15 40.59
N LEU A 147 29.65 28.48 41.56
CA LEU A 147 29.38 28.66 43.01
C LEU A 147 29.57 30.11 43.53
N ASN A 148 30.26 30.97 42.78
CA ASN A 148 30.41 32.40 43.09
C ASN A 148 29.34 33.28 42.41
N ASN A 149 28.29 32.67 41.85
CA ASN A 149 27.17 33.31 41.13
C ASN A 149 27.56 34.08 39.86
N THR A 150 28.67 33.72 39.23
CA THR A 150 29.02 34.21 37.89
C THR A 150 28.62 33.20 36.81
N PRO A 151 28.31 33.61 35.57
CA PRO A 151 27.96 32.67 34.49
C PRO A 151 29.02 31.59 34.27
N GLY A 152 28.61 30.33 34.20
CA GLY A 152 29.50 29.20 33.95
C GLY A 152 28.94 27.87 34.46
N ASN A 153 29.78 26.83 34.43
CA ASN A 153 29.33 25.46 34.71
C ASN A 153 28.78 25.32 36.14
N VAL A 154 27.59 24.73 36.25
CA VAL A 154 26.96 24.25 37.48
C VAL A 154 27.85 23.20 38.14
N SER A 155 28.06 23.34 39.45
CA SER A 155 28.77 22.36 40.25
C SER A 155 28.02 21.02 40.31
N ASN A 156 28.77 19.92 40.37
CA ASN A 156 28.27 18.54 40.52
C ASN A 156 27.38 18.00 39.39
N PHE A 157 27.19 18.72 38.29
CA PHE A 157 26.43 18.22 37.14
C PHE A 157 27.24 17.18 36.35
N ASN A 158 26.74 15.94 36.31
CA ASN A 158 27.22 14.86 35.45
C ASN A 158 26.14 14.47 34.43
N PRO A 159 26.40 14.57 33.10
CA PRO A 159 25.41 14.29 32.05
C PRO A 159 24.99 12.81 31.96
N ALA A 160 25.62 11.90 32.72
CA ALA A 160 25.22 10.49 32.79
C ALA A 160 24.13 10.20 33.85
N ASN A 161 23.80 11.16 34.72
CA ASN A 161 22.82 10.98 35.80
C ASN A 161 21.52 11.73 35.50
N ALA A 162 20.39 11.23 35.99
CA ALA A 162 19.12 11.95 35.95
C ALA A 162 18.99 12.92 37.13
N TYR A 163 18.44 14.11 36.88
CA TYR A 163 18.15 15.11 37.91
C TYR A 163 16.70 15.60 37.80
N THR A 164 16.10 15.99 38.92
CA THR A 164 14.78 16.64 38.95
C THR A 164 14.83 17.78 39.97
N TRP A 165 14.56 19.00 39.51
CA TRP A 165 14.49 20.20 40.33
C TRP A 165 13.06 20.69 40.37
N ARG A 166 12.56 20.94 41.58
CA ARG A 166 11.31 21.68 41.74
C ARG A 166 11.62 23.17 41.62
N ILE A 167 11.02 23.82 40.61
CA ILE A 167 11.34 25.21 40.25
C ILE A 167 10.21 26.18 40.64
N LEU A 168 8.98 25.68 40.77
CA LEU A 168 7.84 26.45 41.25
C LEU A 168 6.89 25.55 42.04
N SER A 169 6.30 26.07 43.12
CA SER A 169 5.24 25.40 43.88
C SER A 169 4.00 26.27 44.02
N THR A 170 2.83 25.63 44.07
CA THR A 170 1.52 26.29 44.21
C THR A 170 0.73 25.69 45.38
N THR A 171 -0.21 26.45 45.95
CA THR A 171 -1.12 25.91 46.98
C THR A 171 -2.39 25.31 46.40
N THR A 172 -2.83 25.74 45.20
CA THR A 172 -4.11 25.30 44.59
C THR A 172 -3.97 24.61 43.23
N GLY A 173 -2.76 24.49 42.66
CA GLY A 173 -2.51 23.77 41.41
C GLY A 173 -2.14 24.66 40.21
N ILE A 174 -1.64 24.00 39.16
CA ILE A 174 -1.26 24.61 37.87
C ILE A 174 -2.28 24.20 36.81
N SER A 175 -2.84 25.17 36.08
CA SER A 175 -3.81 24.95 34.98
C SER A 175 -3.29 25.47 33.65
N GLY A 176 -3.71 24.84 32.55
CA GLY A 176 -3.25 25.17 31.19
C GLY A 176 -1.86 24.66 30.83
N PHE A 177 -1.26 23.80 31.67
CA PHE A 177 0.04 23.19 31.38
C PHE A 177 -0.08 22.06 30.35
N SER A 178 0.78 22.11 29.33
CA SER A 178 1.16 21.01 28.45
C SER A 178 2.61 21.25 28.04
N ARG A 179 3.38 20.19 27.77
CA ARG A 179 4.74 20.32 27.24
C ARG A 179 4.79 21.07 25.91
N SER A 180 3.71 21.03 25.12
CA SER A 180 3.65 21.72 23.82
C SER A 180 3.49 23.24 23.91
N VAL A 181 3.10 23.78 25.08
CA VAL A 181 2.85 25.24 25.26
C VAL A 181 3.94 25.96 26.03
N ILE A 182 4.98 25.25 26.48
CA ILE A 182 6.17 25.78 27.13
C ILE A 182 7.39 25.55 26.24
N ASN A 183 8.24 26.58 26.11
CA ASN A 183 9.56 26.48 25.51
C ASN A 183 10.64 26.58 26.61
N LEU A 184 11.66 25.72 26.55
CA LEU A 184 12.84 25.83 27.41
C LEU A 184 13.98 26.45 26.59
N ASP A 185 14.37 27.66 26.94
CA ASP A 185 15.55 28.32 26.37
C ASP A 185 16.77 27.94 27.22
N THR A 186 17.58 27.02 26.69
CA THR A 186 18.77 26.47 27.36
C THR A 186 20.06 27.12 26.90
N THR A 187 20.00 28.20 26.11
CA THR A 187 21.19 28.90 25.58
C THR A 187 22.10 29.45 26.68
N GLY A 188 21.56 29.68 27.88
CA GLY A 188 22.30 30.10 29.08
C GLY A 188 22.86 28.96 29.94
N PHE A 189 22.64 27.69 29.59
CA PHE A 189 23.12 26.54 30.34
C PHE A 189 24.43 26.01 29.73
N THR A 190 25.54 26.17 30.45
CA THR A 190 26.90 26.01 29.92
C THR A 190 27.50 24.62 30.11
N ASN A 191 26.99 23.80 31.04
CA ASN A 191 27.47 22.43 31.19
C ASN A 191 27.15 21.60 29.94
N ALA A 192 28.10 20.77 29.51
CA ALA A 192 27.85 19.80 28.45
C ALA A 192 26.76 18.80 28.87
N MET A 193 25.62 18.82 28.20
CA MET A 193 24.46 17.95 28.48
C MET A 193 24.60 16.54 27.89
N GLY A 194 25.61 16.28 27.05
CA GLY A 194 25.70 15.02 26.31
C GLY A 194 24.44 14.78 25.46
N PRO A 195 24.01 13.51 25.27
CA PRO A 195 22.78 13.18 24.54
C PRO A 195 21.50 13.34 25.40
N GLY A 196 21.62 13.81 26.65
CA GLY A 196 20.49 14.04 27.54
C GLY A 196 19.78 15.36 27.27
N ALA A 197 18.54 15.48 27.74
CA ALA A 197 17.70 16.67 27.52
C ALA A 197 17.09 17.19 28.83
N LEU A 198 16.86 18.52 28.88
CA LEU A 198 16.03 19.16 29.89
C LEU A 198 14.56 19.14 29.46
N LEU A 199 13.69 18.70 30.36
CA LEU A 199 12.25 18.61 30.18
C LEU A 199 11.55 19.38 31.30
N VAL A 200 10.39 19.97 30.99
CA VAL A 200 9.49 20.53 32.00
C VAL A 200 8.32 19.57 32.24
N ASP A 201 7.96 19.40 33.51
CA ASP A 201 6.86 18.52 33.94
C ASP A 201 6.10 19.15 35.12
N ILE A 202 4.99 18.54 35.52
CA ILE A 202 4.29 18.87 36.77
C ILE A 202 4.36 17.70 37.74
N SER A 203 4.31 17.98 39.05
CA SER A 203 4.18 16.93 40.07
C SER A 203 2.87 16.16 39.91
N ALA A 204 2.83 14.93 40.44
CA ALA A 204 1.67 14.05 40.34
C ALA A 204 0.38 14.63 40.97
N ASP A 205 0.51 15.53 41.96
CA ASP A 205 -0.61 16.26 42.57
C ASP A 205 -0.98 17.55 41.83
N GLY A 206 -0.29 17.87 40.73
CA GLY A 206 -0.50 19.03 39.88
C GLY A 206 -0.12 20.37 40.50
N ARG A 207 0.65 20.37 41.61
CA ARG A 207 0.96 21.58 42.39
C ARG A 207 2.32 22.19 42.13
N ASP A 208 3.28 21.41 41.66
CA ASP A 208 4.66 21.85 41.46
C ASP A 208 5.04 21.79 39.98
N LEU A 209 5.83 22.76 39.51
CA LEU A 209 6.51 22.71 38.22
C LEU A 209 7.92 22.15 38.43
N LEU A 210 8.25 21.13 37.65
CA LEU A 210 9.49 20.37 37.72
C LEU A 210 10.32 20.62 36.47
N LEU A 211 11.62 20.84 36.63
CA LEU A 211 12.60 20.79 35.55
C LEU A 211 13.43 19.51 35.72
N ARG A 212 13.51 18.67 34.68
CA ARG A 212 14.13 17.34 34.74
C ARG A 212 15.23 17.23 33.70
N PHE A 213 16.41 16.78 34.09
CA PHE A 213 17.43 16.34 33.17
C PHE A 213 17.40 14.81 33.06
N VAL A 214 17.30 14.28 31.84
CA VAL A 214 17.20 12.84 31.57
C VAL A 214 18.40 12.40 30.72
N PRO A 215 19.30 11.53 31.22
CA PRO A 215 20.41 10.96 30.45
C PRO A 215 19.92 9.83 29.54
N THR A 216 20.68 9.53 28.49
CA THR A 216 20.35 8.49 27.49
C THR A 216 21.56 7.57 27.26
N LEU A 217 21.84 6.57 28.13
CA LEU A 217 22.81 5.47 27.89
C LEU A 217 22.45 4.17 28.69
N PRO A 218 22.55 2.94 28.11
CA PRO A 218 22.99 2.67 26.75
C PRO A 218 21.91 3.13 25.77
N TYR A 219 22.33 3.84 24.74
CA TYR A 219 21.44 4.45 23.78
C TYR A 219 21.67 3.78 22.43
N LEU A 220 20.67 3.01 22.03
CA LEU A 220 20.58 2.47 20.68
C LEU A 220 19.61 3.36 19.91
N SER A 221 20.07 3.91 18.81
CA SER A 221 19.27 4.74 17.92
C SER A 221 19.49 4.33 16.48
N PHE A 222 18.43 4.40 15.69
CA PHE A 222 18.52 4.17 14.26
C PHE A 222 17.77 5.29 13.56
N ASN A 223 18.51 6.08 12.77
CA ASN A 223 17.95 7.25 12.11
C ASN A 223 17.21 6.84 10.83
N GLN A 224 16.02 6.24 11.00
CA GLN A 224 15.12 5.91 9.90
C GLN A 224 13.83 6.71 10.01
N PRO A 225 13.34 7.32 8.93
CA PRO A 225 12.01 7.88 8.92
C PRO A 225 10.95 6.77 8.97
N VAL A 226 9.74 7.10 9.42
CA VAL A 226 8.62 6.16 9.49
C VAL A 226 7.58 6.53 8.44
N TRP A 227 7.30 5.60 7.53
CA TRP A 227 6.23 5.72 6.54
C TRP A 227 4.86 5.52 7.21
N THR A 228 3.88 6.32 6.80
CA THR A 228 2.49 6.21 7.28
C THR A 228 1.58 5.89 6.11
N SER A 229 0.74 4.84 6.21
CA SER A 229 -0.24 4.53 5.17
C SER A 229 -1.26 5.67 5.03
N GLN A 230 -1.62 5.97 3.78
CA GLN A 230 -2.67 6.91 3.38
C GLN A 230 -3.85 6.21 2.70
N GLY A 231 -3.81 4.88 2.56
CA GLY A 231 -4.84 4.09 1.88
C GLY A 231 -4.78 4.19 0.35
N PRO A 232 -5.89 3.92 -0.37
CA PRO A 232 -7.24 3.79 0.18
C PRO A 232 -7.48 2.44 0.85
N THR A 233 -8.02 2.45 2.06
CA THR A 233 -8.54 1.24 2.72
C THR A 233 -9.99 0.93 2.32
N TYR A 234 -10.71 1.98 1.91
CA TYR A 234 -12.11 1.93 1.49
C TYR A 234 -12.31 2.88 0.32
N ILE A 235 -12.74 2.34 -0.82
CA ILE A 235 -12.97 3.07 -2.07
C ILE A 235 -14.47 3.16 -2.27
N THR A 236 -15.00 4.36 -2.50
CA THR A 236 -16.42 4.58 -2.85
C THR A 236 -16.58 5.06 -4.28
N GLY A 237 -17.71 4.77 -4.91
CA GLY A 237 -18.03 5.23 -6.27
C GLY A 237 -17.54 4.27 -7.35
N ASN A 238 -17.35 2.98 -7.03
CA ASN A 238 -16.91 1.98 -7.98
C ASN A 238 -18.12 1.28 -8.64
N GLU A 239 -18.43 1.60 -9.89
CA GLU A 239 -19.59 1.06 -10.63
C GLU A 239 -19.54 -0.46 -10.93
N ASN A 240 -18.49 -1.17 -10.50
CA ASN A 240 -18.36 -2.62 -10.67
C ASN A 240 -19.01 -3.44 -9.54
N SER A 241 -19.72 -2.80 -8.59
CA SER A 241 -20.56 -3.49 -7.61
C SER A 241 -21.96 -2.87 -7.55
N ILE A 242 -22.89 -3.51 -6.85
CA ILE A 242 -24.25 -3.00 -6.63
C ILE A 242 -24.53 -3.04 -5.13
N LEU A 243 -23.99 -2.07 -4.39
CA LEU A 243 -24.12 -1.99 -2.94
C LEU A 243 -24.34 -0.56 -2.42
N ALA A 244 -25.10 -0.46 -1.33
CA ALA A 244 -25.25 0.77 -0.56
C ALA A 244 -24.33 0.74 0.68
N PRO A 245 -23.82 1.91 1.11
CA PRO A 245 -23.76 3.17 0.37
C PRO A 245 -22.58 3.17 -0.63
N ASN A 246 -22.81 3.71 -1.83
CA ASN A 246 -21.77 4.11 -2.79
C ASN A 246 -20.81 3.02 -3.33
N ASP A 247 -21.26 1.78 -3.49
CA ASP A 247 -20.52 0.73 -4.24
C ASP A 247 -19.05 0.56 -3.81
N PRO A 248 -18.81 0.01 -2.61
CA PRO A 248 -17.50 0.00 -1.99
C PRO A 248 -16.55 -1.08 -2.53
N ALA A 249 -15.25 -0.78 -2.49
CA ALA A 249 -14.14 -1.69 -2.80
C ALA A 249 -12.88 -1.42 -1.94
N SER A 250 -11.88 -2.30 -1.99
CA SER A 250 -10.58 -2.19 -1.28
C SER A 250 -9.36 -2.67 -2.09
N GLY A 251 -9.57 -3.21 -3.29
CA GLY A 251 -8.52 -3.84 -4.09
C GLY A 251 -8.47 -5.37 -3.98
N ALA A 252 -7.53 -5.98 -4.71
CA ALA A 252 -7.68 -7.36 -5.14
C ALA A 252 -7.32 -8.43 -4.09
N VAL A 253 -8.27 -9.32 -3.82
CA VAL A 253 -8.12 -10.46 -2.92
C VAL A 253 -8.15 -11.77 -3.70
N GLN A 254 -7.30 -12.73 -3.32
CA GLN A 254 -7.12 -13.99 -4.06
C GLN A 254 -7.54 -15.22 -3.26
N ALA A 255 -7.30 -15.21 -1.95
CA ALA A 255 -7.48 -16.37 -1.09
C ALA A 255 -8.19 -16.00 0.20
N ILE A 256 -8.93 -16.96 0.75
CA ILE A 256 -9.58 -16.86 2.05
C ILE A 256 -9.42 -18.18 2.80
N ALA A 257 -9.19 -18.10 4.11
CA ALA A 257 -9.16 -19.23 5.02
C ALA A 257 -9.97 -18.87 6.28
N VAL A 258 -10.97 -19.69 6.60
CA VAL A 258 -11.82 -19.50 7.80
C VAL A 258 -11.33 -20.44 8.90
N HIS A 259 -11.30 -19.96 10.15
CA HIS A 259 -10.87 -20.80 11.27
C HIS A 259 -11.76 -22.05 11.39
N PRO A 260 -11.20 -23.26 11.59
CA PRO A 260 -11.93 -24.52 11.46
C PRO A 260 -13.19 -24.65 12.33
N THR A 261 -13.20 -23.97 13.48
CA THR A 261 -14.27 -24.10 14.50
C THR A 261 -14.72 -22.77 15.12
N ASN A 262 -14.12 -21.64 14.73
CA ASN A 262 -14.45 -20.32 15.27
C ASN A 262 -14.87 -19.42 14.12
N PRO A 263 -16.18 -19.17 13.94
CA PRO A 263 -16.66 -18.53 12.74
C PRO A 263 -16.47 -17.00 12.76
N ASN A 264 -15.87 -16.44 13.82
CA ASN A 264 -15.49 -15.02 13.87
C ASN A 264 -14.06 -14.76 13.37
N VAL A 265 -13.26 -15.80 13.15
CA VAL A 265 -11.85 -15.67 12.80
C VAL A 265 -11.64 -16.12 11.36
N ALA A 266 -11.08 -15.23 10.54
CA ALA A 266 -10.72 -15.53 9.17
C ALA A 266 -9.45 -14.79 8.75
N TRP A 267 -8.81 -15.32 7.72
CA TRP A 267 -7.68 -14.72 7.05
C TRP A 267 -7.95 -14.61 5.56
N ILE A 268 -7.41 -13.56 4.94
CA ILE A 268 -7.43 -13.36 3.49
C ILE A 268 -6.03 -13.09 2.97
N GLY A 269 -5.78 -13.48 1.73
CA GLY A 269 -4.54 -13.21 1.01
C GLY A 269 -4.83 -12.39 -0.24
N ALA A 270 -4.17 -11.24 -0.37
CA ALA A 270 -4.34 -10.31 -1.48
C ALA A 270 -3.33 -10.53 -2.63
N VAL A 271 -3.71 -10.15 -3.87
CA VAL A 271 -2.93 -10.39 -5.09
C VAL A 271 -1.55 -9.72 -5.04
N ASN A 272 -1.43 -8.60 -4.33
CA ASN A 272 -0.16 -7.98 -3.93
C ASN A 272 -0.21 -7.33 -2.53
N GLY A 273 -1.29 -7.52 -1.76
CA GLY A 273 -1.52 -6.81 -0.50
C GLY A 273 -1.16 -7.56 0.78
N GLY A 274 -0.55 -8.74 0.66
CA GLY A 274 -0.17 -9.57 1.80
C GLY A 274 -1.36 -10.28 2.44
N ILE A 275 -1.17 -10.67 3.70
CA ILE A 275 -2.14 -11.46 4.45
C ILE A 275 -2.81 -10.56 5.48
N TRP A 276 -4.12 -10.69 5.61
CA TRP A 276 -4.92 -9.94 6.57
C TRP A 276 -5.73 -10.89 7.44
N MET A 277 -5.93 -10.53 8.71
CA MET A 277 -6.65 -11.33 9.69
C MET A 277 -7.77 -10.51 10.32
N THR A 278 -8.93 -11.14 10.52
CA THR A 278 -10.00 -10.62 11.37
C THR A 278 -10.31 -11.59 12.51
N THR A 279 -10.76 -11.03 13.64
CA THR A 279 -11.30 -11.80 14.77
C THR A 279 -12.76 -11.45 15.07
N ASN A 280 -13.35 -10.59 14.24
CA ASN A 280 -14.71 -10.11 14.35
C ASN A 280 -15.44 -10.21 13.02
N LEU A 281 -15.37 -11.35 12.34
CA LEU A 281 -16.14 -11.59 11.10
C LEU A 281 -17.67 -11.48 11.31
N ASN A 282 -18.12 -11.53 12.58
CA ASN A 282 -19.48 -11.33 13.11
C ASN A 282 -20.63 -11.27 12.08
N TRP A 283 -21.50 -12.27 12.12
CA TRP A 283 -22.71 -12.30 11.29
C TRP A 283 -23.88 -11.85 12.17
N SER A 284 -24.20 -10.55 12.16
CA SER A 284 -25.36 -10.06 12.92
C SER A 284 -26.64 -10.65 12.33
N THR A 285 -27.43 -11.35 13.15
CA THR A 285 -28.74 -11.91 12.75
C THR A 285 -29.90 -10.95 12.99
N THR A 286 -29.65 -9.76 13.55
CA THR A 286 -30.70 -8.79 13.93
C THR A 286 -30.61 -7.45 13.22
N ASN A 287 -29.49 -7.13 12.57
CA ASN A 287 -29.27 -5.78 12.07
C ASN A 287 -29.18 -5.77 10.55
N ASN A 288 -30.25 -5.21 9.98
CA ASN A 288 -30.32 -4.70 8.64
C ASN A 288 -29.27 -3.58 8.54
N ILE A 289 -28.02 -3.89 8.20
CA ILE A 289 -26.96 -2.88 7.99
C ILE A 289 -27.35 -1.92 6.86
N ASN A 290 -28.36 -2.30 6.05
CA ASN A 290 -29.03 -1.47 5.04
C ASN A 290 -30.23 -0.63 5.56
N ASP A 291 -30.39 -0.40 6.88
CA ASP A 291 -31.31 0.65 7.37
C ASP A 291 -30.78 2.08 7.06
N ASP A 292 -29.58 2.19 6.48
CA ASP A 292 -28.93 3.45 6.16
C ASP A 292 -29.37 4.07 4.81
N ASN A 293 -30.55 3.70 4.29
CA ASN A 293 -31.28 4.45 3.24
C ASN A 293 -31.53 5.96 3.57
N LEU A 294 -30.92 6.48 4.64
CA LEU A 294 -30.96 7.85 5.15
C LEU A 294 -29.56 8.45 5.47
N GLY A 295 -28.46 7.89 4.97
CA GLY A 295 -27.13 8.50 5.12
C GLY A 295 -26.58 8.48 6.55
N GLY A 296 -26.86 7.41 7.30
CA GLY A 296 -26.31 7.16 8.63
C GLY A 296 -24.89 6.58 8.57
N VAL A 297 -24.08 6.86 9.59
CA VAL A 297 -22.75 6.28 9.77
C VAL A 297 -22.91 4.81 10.18
N ASP A 298 -22.31 3.88 9.43
CA ASP A 298 -22.23 2.45 9.79
C ASP A 298 -21.75 2.28 11.25
N ASP A 299 -22.40 1.41 12.03
CA ASP A 299 -21.91 1.07 13.36
C ASP A 299 -20.53 0.39 13.23
N PRO A 300 -19.45 1.00 13.76
CA PRO A 300 -18.11 0.41 13.72
C PRO A 300 -18.03 -0.96 14.43
N ALA A 301 -18.99 -1.29 15.30
CA ALA A 301 -19.07 -2.59 15.96
C ALA A 301 -19.56 -3.72 15.05
N GLU A 302 -20.14 -3.40 13.87
CA GLU A 302 -20.77 -4.37 12.96
C GLU A 302 -19.94 -4.68 11.71
N THR A 303 -18.93 -3.86 11.40
CA THR A 303 -18.04 -4.08 10.25
C THR A 303 -16.79 -4.87 10.68
N PRO A 304 -16.44 -5.99 10.00
CA PRO A 304 -15.21 -6.71 10.29
C PRO A 304 -13.98 -5.81 10.14
N THR A 305 -13.08 -5.91 11.12
CA THR A 305 -11.80 -5.22 11.11
C THR A 305 -10.70 -6.21 10.75
N TRP A 306 -9.90 -5.85 9.75
CA TRP A 306 -8.79 -6.61 9.21
C TRP A 306 -7.47 -5.98 9.59
N THR A 307 -6.58 -6.80 10.15
CA THR A 307 -5.22 -6.41 10.54
C THR A 307 -4.22 -7.12 9.63
N ALA A 308 -3.29 -6.36 9.06
CA ALA A 308 -2.25 -6.90 8.20
C ALA A 308 -1.24 -7.73 9.01
N ILE A 309 -0.89 -8.92 8.54
CA ILE A 309 0.12 -9.82 9.14
C ILE A 309 1.14 -10.25 8.08
N GLY A 310 2.30 -10.78 8.49
CA GLY A 310 3.33 -11.26 7.54
C GLY A 310 3.92 -10.17 6.63
N GLN A 311 4.00 -8.93 7.10
CA GLN A 311 4.43 -7.75 6.31
C GLN A 311 5.87 -7.82 5.81
N ASN A 312 6.69 -8.62 6.49
CA ASN A 312 8.11 -8.82 6.22
C ASN A 312 8.39 -10.05 5.35
N LEU A 313 7.35 -10.72 4.83
CA LEU A 313 7.53 -11.80 3.87
C LEU A 313 8.36 -11.29 2.67
N PRO A 314 9.24 -12.10 2.06
CA PRO A 314 10.01 -11.71 0.87
C PRO A 314 9.16 -11.34 -0.35
N SER A 315 7.88 -11.74 -0.35
CA SER A 315 6.86 -11.35 -1.32
C SER A 315 5.52 -11.36 -0.62
N ILE A 316 4.75 -10.30 -0.81
CA ILE A 316 3.39 -10.16 -0.28
C ILE A 316 2.30 -10.48 -1.33
N ALA A 317 2.69 -11.06 -2.47
CA ALA A 317 1.77 -11.51 -3.51
C ALA A 317 1.23 -12.91 -3.20
N ILE A 318 0.11 -12.98 -2.49
CA ILE A 318 -0.44 -14.22 -1.95
C ILE A 318 -1.29 -14.93 -3.00
N ALA A 319 -0.88 -16.14 -3.38
CA ALA A 319 -1.57 -16.99 -4.36
C ALA A 319 -2.47 -18.05 -3.70
N GLY A 320 -2.11 -18.49 -2.49
CA GLY A 320 -2.86 -19.47 -1.73
C GLY A 320 -2.70 -19.27 -0.23
N LEU A 321 -3.75 -19.53 0.52
CA LEU A 321 -3.79 -19.41 1.97
C LEU A 321 -4.60 -20.56 2.55
N ALA A 322 -4.09 -21.22 3.58
CA ALA A 322 -4.79 -22.30 4.27
C ALA A 322 -4.49 -22.29 5.77
N VAL A 323 -5.49 -22.71 6.55
CA VAL A 323 -5.35 -22.94 7.99
C VAL A 323 -5.35 -24.44 8.26
N SER A 324 -4.46 -24.89 9.16
CA SER A 324 -4.47 -26.30 9.55
C SER A 324 -5.64 -26.58 10.51
N PRO A 325 -6.34 -27.71 10.34
CA PRO A 325 -7.28 -28.22 11.35
C PRO A 325 -6.61 -28.72 12.63
N TYR A 326 -5.27 -28.70 12.71
CA TYR A 326 -4.48 -29.14 13.86
C TYR A 326 -3.49 -28.06 14.31
N ASP A 327 -3.23 -28.00 15.61
CA ASP A 327 -2.24 -27.11 16.22
C ASP A 327 -0.80 -27.67 16.07
N PRO A 328 0.25 -26.92 16.45
CA PRO A 328 1.63 -27.39 16.38
C PRO A 328 1.92 -28.68 17.16
N SER A 329 1.14 -29.00 18.20
CA SER A 329 1.26 -30.23 18.98
C SER A 329 0.62 -31.44 18.29
N GLY A 330 -0.22 -31.19 17.27
CA GLY A 330 -0.99 -32.20 16.55
C GLY A 330 -2.39 -32.43 17.13
N ALA A 331 -2.84 -31.60 18.09
CA ALA A 331 -4.21 -31.64 18.58
C ALA A 331 -5.15 -30.90 17.62
N ALA A 332 -6.41 -31.34 17.55
CA ALA A 332 -7.41 -30.68 16.70
C ALA A 332 -7.67 -29.25 17.19
N VAL A 333 -7.76 -28.31 16.25
CA VAL A 333 -8.07 -26.90 16.53
C VAL A 333 -9.54 -26.77 16.94
N THR A 334 -9.77 -26.17 18.10
CA THR A 334 -11.09 -25.88 18.65
C THR A 334 -11.26 -24.37 18.84
N ASN A 335 -12.48 -23.91 19.15
CA ASN A 335 -12.72 -22.51 19.49
C ASN A 335 -11.94 -22.03 20.73
N ALA A 336 -11.44 -22.95 21.56
CA ALA A 336 -10.61 -22.63 22.73
C ALA A 336 -9.11 -22.62 22.41
N THR A 337 -8.70 -23.04 21.21
CA THR A 337 -7.28 -23.02 20.80
C THR A 337 -6.81 -21.57 20.69
N PRO A 338 -5.74 -21.18 21.41
CA PRO A 338 -5.17 -19.85 21.30
C PRO A 338 -4.73 -19.53 19.87
N LEU A 339 -4.95 -18.29 19.42
CA LEU A 339 -4.57 -17.85 18.07
C LEU A 339 -3.06 -18.02 17.80
N ASN A 340 -2.23 -17.86 18.83
CA ASN A 340 -0.78 -18.10 18.74
C ASN A 340 -0.38 -19.61 18.73
N GLN A 341 -1.35 -20.51 18.56
CA GLN A 341 -1.16 -21.94 18.33
C GLN A 341 -1.84 -22.39 17.03
N ILE A 342 -2.16 -21.46 16.13
CA ILE A 342 -2.73 -21.77 14.83
C ILE A 342 -1.62 -21.90 13.79
N ILE A 343 -1.65 -23.00 13.03
CA ILE A 343 -0.77 -23.19 11.88
C ILE A 343 -1.41 -22.56 10.65
N LEU A 344 -0.70 -21.64 10.00
CA LEU A 344 -1.09 -21.04 8.72
C LEU A 344 -0.08 -21.41 7.65
N TYR A 345 -0.55 -21.59 6.42
CA TYR A 345 0.26 -21.79 5.24
C TYR A 345 -0.07 -20.72 4.20
N ALA A 346 0.96 -20.09 3.65
CA ALA A 346 0.82 -19.05 2.62
C ALA A 346 1.75 -19.36 1.44
N GLY A 347 1.16 -19.51 0.25
CA GLY A 347 1.87 -19.66 -1.01
C GLY A 347 1.90 -18.34 -1.77
N THR A 348 3.02 -18.03 -2.41
CA THR A 348 3.22 -16.76 -3.13
C THR A 348 3.22 -16.93 -4.65
N GLY A 349 3.28 -15.81 -5.38
CA GLY A 349 3.39 -15.75 -6.84
C GLY A 349 2.07 -15.48 -7.55
N SER A 350 1.14 -14.77 -6.91
CA SER A 350 0.01 -14.18 -7.61
C SER A 350 0.48 -12.93 -8.37
N PHE A 351 -0.18 -12.59 -9.46
CA PHE A 351 0.09 -11.38 -10.22
C PHE A 351 -1.22 -10.69 -10.54
N SER A 352 -1.14 -9.38 -10.70
CA SER A 352 -2.26 -8.51 -11.08
C SER A 352 -2.82 -8.90 -12.47
N SER A 353 -4.00 -8.39 -12.86
CA SER A 353 -4.52 -8.62 -14.22
C SER A 353 -3.59 -8.04 -15.30
N SER A 354 -2.79 -7.01 -14.96
CA SER A 354 -1.74 -6.37 -15.76
C SER A 354 -0.40 -7.12 -15.76
N ALA A 355 -0.34 -8.33 -15.20
CA ALA A 355 0.87 -9.16 -15.09
C ALA A 355 2.02 -8.49 -14.33
N GLN A 356 1.70 -7.52 -13.48
CA GLN A 356 2.64 -6.79 -12.64
C GLN A 356 2.49 -7.26 -11.18
N GLY A 357 3.56 -7.15 -10.38
CA GLY A 357 3.53 -7.50 -8.96
C GLY A 357 4.54 -8.56 -8.49
N GLY A 358 4.24 -9.13 -7.32
CA GLY A 358 5.18 -9.85 -6.48
C GLY A 358 5.47 -11.28 -6.95
N THR A 359 6.69 -11.72 -6.65
CA THR A 359 7.24 -12.94 -7.24
C THR A 359 6.80 -14.21 -6.51
N ALA A 360 6.98 -15.34 -7.18
CA ALA A 360 6.90 -16.67 -6.57
C ALA A 360 8.09 -16.93 -5.62
N ALA A 361 8.04 -16.33 -4.43
CA ALA A 361 9.02 -16.53 -3.36
C ALA A 361 8.93 -17.92 -2.70
N GLY A 362 7.87 -18.68 -3.00
CA GLY A 362 7.62 -20.04 -2.54
C GLY A 362 6.52 -20.13 -1.48
N LEU A 363 6.65 -21.14 -0.61
CA LEU A 363 5.66 -21.51 0.41
C LEU A 363 6.18 -21.16 1.81
N PHE A 364 5.31 -20.59 2.63
CA PHE A 364 5.61 -20.16 3.98
C PHE A 364 4.63 -20.79 4.97
N ARG A 365 5.10 -21.01 6.20
CA ARG A 365 4.32 -21.52 7.32
C ARG A 365 4.52 -20.64 8.54
N SER A 366 3.43 -20.35 9.22
CA SER A 366 3.43 -19.85 10.60
C SER A 366 2.95 -20.95 11.55
N LEU A 367 3.53 -20.99 12.76
CA LEU A 367 3.09 -21.87 13.85
C LEU A 367 2.41 -21.09 14.98
N ASP A 368 2.26 -19.77 14.83
CA ASP A 368 1.85 -18.83 15.88
C ASP A 368 0.79 -17.83 15.40
N GLY A 369 -0.12 -18.28 14.53
CA GLY A 369 -1.24 -17.48 14.04
C GLY A 369 -0.85 -16.36 13.07
N GLY A 370 0.36 -16.41 12.51
CA GLY A 370 0.88 -15.47 11.53
C GLY A 370 1.75 -14.36 12.10
N THR A 371 2.18 -14.48 13.36
CA THR A 371 3.13 -13.56 13.99
C THR A 371 4.52 -13.71 13.39
N THR A 372 4.98 -14.96 13.23
CA THR A 372 6.24 -15.31 12.56
C THR A 372 5.99 -16.28 11.40
N TRP A 373 6.81 -16.16 10.36
CA TRP A 373 6.69 -16.96 9.15
C TRP A 373 8.04 -17.58 8.79
N THR A 374 8.02 -18.87 8.47
CA THR A 374 9.18 -19.64 8.01
C THR A 374 8.92 -20.15 6.61
N ARG A 375 9.86 -19.95 5.70
CA ARG A 375 9.80 -20.54 4.36
C ARG A 375 10.06 -22.03 4.48
N ILE A 376 9.23 -22.84 3.85
CA ILE A 376 9.30 -24.29 3.94
C ILE A 376 9.40 -24.91 2.54
N GLY A 377 10.22 -25.96 2.40
CA GLY A 377 10.48 -26.61 1.12
C GLY A 377 11.20 -25.73 0.09
N ASN A 378 11.43 -26.29 -1.10
CA ASN A 378 12.18 -25.65 -2.19
C ASN A 378 11.24 -25.16 -3.32
N PHE A 379 10.34 -24.23 -2.99
CA PHE A 379 9.28 -23.76 -3.89
C PHE A 379 9.61 -22.43 -4.60
N GLU A 380 10.87 -21.97 -4.61
CA GLU A 380 11.25 -20.76 -5.35
C GLU A 380 10.97 -20.87 -6.85
N GLY A 381 10.38 -19.80 -7.40
CA GLY A 381 9.97 -19.75 -8.80
C GLY A 381 8.68 -20.54 -9.10
N LEU A 382 8.05 -21.14 -8.08
CA LEU A 382 6.80 -21.88 -8.23
C LEU A 382 5.63 -21.09 -7.66
N ARG A 383 4.65 -20.78 -8.51
CA ARG A 383 3.36 -20.24 -8.08
C ARG A 383 2.57 -21.35 -7.38
N THR A 384 2.07 -21.05 -6.20
CA THR A 384 1.19 -21.99 -5.48
C THR A 384 -0.23 -21.90 -6.05
N THR A 385 -0.83 -23.04 -6.37
CA THR A 385 -2.20 -23.11 -6.92
C THR A 385 -3.21 -23.67 -5.93
N SER A 386 -2.78 -24.57 -5.02
CA SER A 386 -3.62 -25.10 -3.94
C SER A 386 -2.77 -25.52 -2.75
N ILE A 387 -3.31 -25.35 -1.54
CA ILE A 387 -2.71 -25.80 -0.28
C ILE A 387 -3.81 -26.52 0.50
N VAL A 388 -3.62 -27.81 0.78
CA VAL A 388 -4.61 -28.66 1.43
C VAL A 388 -3.99 -29.35 2.65
N PRO A 389 -4.00 -28.71 3.83
CA PRO A 389 -3.78 -29.39 5.10
C PRO A 389 -4.91 -30.39 5.34
N SER A 390 -4.59 -31.63 5.70
CA SER A 390 -5.61 -32.65 5.85
C SER A 390 -6.49 -32.40 7.07
N SER A 391 -7.80 -32.55 6.93
CA SER A 391 -8.74 -32.57 8.06
C SER A 391 -8.72 -33.91 8.82
N GLN A 392 -8.13 -34.95 8.23
CA GLN A 392 -8.23 -36.34 8.72
C GLN A 392 -6.91 -36.87 9.28
N THR A 393 -5.78 -36.21 9.03
CA THR A 393 -4.46 -36.69 9.45
C THR A 393 -3.57 -35.51 9.83
N ALA A 394 -3.25 -35.40 11.11
CA ALA A 394 -2.38 -34.35 11.62
C ALA A 394 -1.01 -34.39 10.93
N GLY A 395 -0.54 -33.22 10.46
CA GLY A 395 0.74 -33.07 9.77
C GLY A 395 0.75 -33.40 8.28
N LEU A 396 -0.29 -34.03 7.74
CA LEU A 396 -0.42 -34.27 6.31
C LEU A 396 -0.82 -32.97 5.58
N VAL A 397 -0.02 -32.54 4.60
CA VAL A 397 -0.31 -31.37 3.76
C VAL A 397 0.01 -31.69 2.30
N TYR A 398 -0.91 -31.38 1.39
CA TYR A 398 -0.71 -31.41 -0.05
C TYR A 398 -0.58 -29.99 -0.61
N VAL A 399 0.30 -29.81 -1.58
CA VAL A 399 0.48 -28.52 -2.27
C VAL A 399 0.53 -28.75 -3.77
N GLY A 400 -0.30 -28.01 -4.49
CA GLY A 400 -0.28 -27.90 -5.94
C GLY A 400 0.54 -26.68 -6.35
N THR A 401 1.43 -26.86 -7.31
CA THR A 401 2.26 -25.76 -7.81
C THR A 401 2.34 -25.75 -9.33
N TYR A 402 2.71 -24.60 -9.84
CA TYR A 402 2.93 -24.32 -11.24
C TYR A 402 4.24 -23.54 -11.42
N GLU A 403 5.03 -23.84 -12.45
CA GLU A 403 6.30 -23.14 -12.72
C GLU A 403 6.10 -21.90 -13.60
N VAL A 404 6.24 -20.71 -13.02
CA VAL A 404 6.10 -19.43 -13.74
C VAL A 404 7.46 -18.90 -14.16
N SER A 405 7.56 -18.40 -15.40
CA SER A 405 8.68 -17.58 -15.83
C SER A 405 8.67 -16.23 -15.10
N PRO A 406 9.78 -15.47 -15.09
CA PRO A 406 9.82 -14.11 -14.56
C PRO A 406 8.82 -13.13 -15.19
N SER A 407 8.32 -13.42 -16.39
CA SER A 407 7.28 -12.66 -17.10
C SER A 407 5.86 -13.22 -16.88
N GLY A 408 5.68 -14.13 -15.92
CA GLY A 408 4.41 -14.77 -15.62
C GLY A 408 3.96 -15.80 -16.66
N GLN A 409 4.80 -16.16 -17.63
CA GLN A 409 4.50 -17.18 -18.64
C GLN A 409 4.72 -18.59 -18.10
N PHE A 410 4.09 -19.53 -18.78
CA PHE A 410 4.01 -20.92 -18.38
C PHE A 410 5.32 -21.68 -18.68
N GLY A 411 6.10 -22.07 -17.65
CA GLY A 411 7.29 -22.94 -17.78
C GLY A 411 7.00 -24.43 -17.56
N ALA A 412 7.82 -25.31 -18.14
CA ALA A 412 7.74 -26.76 -17.96
C ALA A 412 8.92 -27.31 -17.14
N GLY A 413 8.64 -28.15 -16.13
CA GLY A 413 9.64 -29.04 -15.52
C GLY A 413 9.77 -29.06 -13.99
N ARG A 414 9.34 -28.03 -13.24
CA ARG A 414 9.43 -27.99 -11.76
C ARG A 414 8.09 -27.90 -11.00
N GLY A 415 7.01 -27.45 -11.64
CA GLY A 415 5.65 -27.43 -11.05
C GLY A 415 5.13 -28.85 -10.74
N GLY A 416 4.00 -29.00 -10.06
CA GLY A 416 3.42 -30.32 -9.75
C GLY A 416 2.84 -30.45 -8.33
N VAL A 417 2.50 -31.68 -7.96
CA VAL A 417 1.95 -32.03 -6.63
C VAL A 417 3.07 -32.41 -5.67
N TYR A 418 3.07 -31.80 -4.50
CA TYR A 418 3.99 -32.06 -3.40
C TYR A 418 3.20 -32.43 -2.15
N ARG A 419 3.81 -33.26 -1.29
CA ARG A 419 3.20 -33.72 -0.03
C ARG A 419 4.20 -33.70 1.12
N SER A 420 3.75 -33.26 2.28
CA SER A 420 4.43 -33.39 3.56
C SER A 420 3.61 -34.24 4.53
N LEU A 421 4.29 -34.99 5.41
CA LEU A 421 3.68 -35.74 6.52
C LEU A 421 3.98 -35.12 7.90
N ASP A 422 4.73 -34.02 7.93
CA ASP A 422 5.32 -33.41 9.12
C ASP A 422 5.08 -31.89 9.14
N LYS A 423 3.86 -31.46 8.73
CA LYS A 423 3.42 -30.06 8.74
C LYS A 423 4.25 -29.15 7.82
N GLY A 424 5.00 -29.70 6.88
CA GLY A 424 5.79 -28.98 5.89
C GLY A 424 7.30 -28.94 6.15
N ASP A 425 7.82 -29.67 7.15
CA ASP A 425 9.26 -29.72 7.42
C ASP A 425 10.00 -30.48 6.30
N THR A 426 9.42 -31.58 5.80
CA THR A 426 9.93 -32.35 4.67
C THR A 426 8.87 -32.55 3.60
N TRP A 427 9.31 -32.66 2.34
CA TRP A 427 8.45 -32.73 1.17
C TRP A 427 8.83 -33.88 0.24
N SER A 428 7.82 -34.59 -0.25
CA SER A 428 7.91 -35.57 -1.34
C SER A 428 7.15 -35.06 -2.56
N ARG A 429 7.78 -35.07 -3.73
CA ARG A 429 7.12 -34.76 -4.99
C ARG A 429 6.37 -35.99 -5.51
N LEU A 430 5.12 -35.82 -5.91
CA LEU A 430 4.24 -36.91 -6.37
C LEU A 430 4.00 -36.91 -7.89
N SER A 431 4.11 -35.77 -8.56
CA SER A 431 4.01 -35.71 -10.02
C SER A 431 5.08 -36.57 -10.69
N GLY A 432 4.70 -37.30 -11.74
CA GLY A 432 5.53 -38.28 -12.44
C GLY A 432 5.67 -39.63 -11.72
N GLN A 433 4.96 -39.87 -10.61
CA GLN A 433 5.07 -41.07 -9.80
C GLN A 433 3.71 -41.71 -9.50
N GLY A 434 3.70 -43.02 -9.26
CA GLY A 434 2.51 -43.72 -8.73
C GLY A 434 1.26 -43.63 -9.60
N GLY A 435 1.40 -43.31 -10.90
CA GLY A 435 0.28 -43.11 -11.82
C GLY A 435 -0.21 -41.66 -11.96
N LEU A 436 0.40 -40.69 -11.27
CA LEU A 436 0.12 -39.26 -11.50
C LEU A 436 1.09 -38.72 -12.55
N PRO A 437 0.61 -38.19 -13.68
CA PRO A 437 1.48 -37.66 -14.72
C PRO A 437 2.23 -36.40 -14.31
N GLU A 438 3.24 -36.07 -15.11
CA GLU A 438 3.93 -34.79 -15.08
C GLU A 438 3.08 -33.76 -15.84
N PHE A 439 2.38 -32.90 -15.10
CA PHE A 439 1.54 -31.85 -15.68
C PHE A 439 1.29 -30.70 -14.68
N HIS A 440 0.75 -29.60 -15.21
CA HIS A 440 0.33 -28.42 -14.47
C HIS A 440 -0.84 -28.72 -13.54
N VAL A 441 -0.76 -28.28 -12.27
CA VAL A 441 -1.80 -28.52 -11.26
C VAL A 441 -2.64 -27.28 -11.07
N THR A 442 -3.94 -27.37 -11.32
CA THR A 442 -4.87 -26.22 -11.18
C THR A 442 -5.70 -26.25 -9.91
N ASP A 443 -5.91 -27.43 -9.32
CA ASP A 443 -6.63 -27.56 -8.05
C ASP A 443 -6.35 -28.91 -7.35
N ILE A 444 -6.52 -28.92 -6.02
CA ILE A 444 -6.44 -30.12 -5.17
C ILE A 444 -7.53 -30.01 -4.11
N VAL A 445 -8.28 -31.10 -3.88
CA VAL A 445 -9.27 -31.19 -2.79
C VAL A 445 -9.18 -32.54 -2.09
N GLN A 446 -9.41 -32.55 -0.77
CA GLN A 446 -9.57 -33.78 0.02
C GLN A 446 -11.06 -34.14 0.11
N GLU A 447 -11.38 -35.43 0.09
CA GLU A 447 -12.72 -35.85 0.51
C GLU A 447 -12.86 -35.80 2.05
N PRO A 448 -13.87 -35.11 2.57
CA PRO A 448 -14.14 -35.09 4.00
C PRO A 448 -14.40 -36.48 4.58
N GLY A 449 -13.93 -36.71 5.80
CA GLY A 449 -14.10 -38.01 6.49
C GLY A 449 -13.23 -39.15 5.95
N ASN A 450 -12.42 -38.93 4.90
CA ASN A 450 -11.54 -39.95 4.34
C ASN A 450 -10.06 -39.52 4.33
N ALA A 451 -9.26 -40.16 5.18
CA ALA A 451 -7.83 -39.86 5.30
C ALA A 451 -6.99 -40.18 4.05
N GLY A 452 -7.48 -41.07 3.17
CA GLY A 452 -6.76 -41.51 1.99
C GLY A 452 -7.20 -40.85 0.67
N ARG A 453 -8.35 -40.17 0.64
CA ARG A 453 -8.99 -39.78 -0.62
C ARG A 453 -8.76 -38.30 -0.98
N PHE A 454 -8.01 -38.09 -2.06
CA PHE A 454 -7.73 -36.77 -2.63
C PHE A 454 -7.98 -36.78 -4.13
N TYR A 455 -8.37 -35.63 -4.67
CA TYR A 455 -8.53 -35.37 -6.10
C TYR A 455 -7.57 -34.26 -6.53
N VAL A 456 -6.95 -34.45 -7.69
CA VAL A 456 -6.02 -33.50 -8.31
C VAL A 456 -6.52 -33.20 -9.71
N ALA A 457 -6.62 -31.91 -10.03
CA ALA A 457 -6.91 -31.42 -11.37
C ALA A 457 -5.62 -31.04 -12.10
N LEU A 458 -5.41 -31.64 -13.28
CA LEU A 458 -4.34 -31.32 -14.21
C LEU A 458 -4.92 -30.62 -15.45
N ALA A 459 -4.50 -29.40 -15.73
CA ALA A 459 -4.99 -28.58 -16.86
C ALA A 459 -4.01 -27.45 -17.21
N GLY A 460 -4.13 -26.88 -18.41
CA GLY A 460 -3.26 -25.81 -18.91
C GLY A 460 -2.54 -26.16 -20.21
N ALA A 461 -1.79 -25.20 -20.74
CA ALA A 461 -1.02 -25.38 -21.97
C ALA A 461 0.01 -26.51 -21.82
N ALA A 462 0.05 -27.43 -22.78
CA ALA A 462 0.87 -28.64 -22.64
C ALA A 462 2.39 -28.34 -22.66
N ASN A 463 2.87 -27.32 -23.39
CA ASN A 463 4.26 -26.84 -23.34
C ASN A 463 5.34 -27.94 -23.39
N GLY A 464 5.18 -28.93 -24.29
CA GLY A 464 6.08 -30.08 -24.41
C GLY A 464 5.74 -31.28 -23.50
N LEU A 465 4.70 -31.16 -22.68
CA LEU A 465 4.05 -32.25 -21.92
C LEU A 465 2.93 -32.90 -22.77
N ASN A 466 2.48 -34.09 -22.38
CA ASN A 466 1.42 -34.78 -23.11
C ASN A 466 0.03 -34.23 -22.73
N ALA A 467 -0.67 -33.59 -23.68
CA ALA A 467 -2.00 -33.03 -23.47
C ALA A 467 -3.06 -34.07 -23.05
N ALA A 468 -2.88 -35.35 -23.41
CA ALA A 468 -3.76 -36.43 -22.95
C ALA A 468 -3.73 -36.66 -21.42
N ASN A 469 -2.76 -36.04 -20.72
CA ASN A 469 -2.70 -36.07 -19.25
C ASN A 469 -3.67 -35.08 -18.59
N ILE A 470 -4.28 -34.15 -19.34
CA ILE A 470 -5.28 -33.22 -18.82
C ILE A 470 -6.48 -34.02 -18.28
N GLY A 471 -6.89 -33.73 -17.06
CA GLY A 471 -7.96 -34.47 -16.39
C GLY A 471 -7.93 -34.41 -14.87
N ILE A 472 -8.74 -35.27 -14.25
CA ILE A 472 -8.90 -35.40 -12.81
C ILE A 472 -8.35 -36.77 -12.38
N TYR A 473 -7.45 -36.75 -11.41
CA TYR A 473 -6.81 -37.92 -10.83
C TYR A 473 -7.21 -38.07 -9.37
N ARG A 474 -7.46 -39.30 -8.94
CA ARG A 474 -7.85 -39.62 -7.57
C ARG A 474 -6.85 -40.58 -6.94
N THR A 475 -6.53 -40.37 -5.68
CA THR A 475 -5.89 -41.38 -4.83
C THR A 475 -6.87 -41.87 -3.76
N ASN A 476 -6.70 -43.12 -3.32
CA ASN A 476 -7.41 -43.69 -2.17
C ASN A 476 -6.47 -43.96 -0.98
N ASN A 477 -5.17 -43.70 -1.13
CA ASN A 477 -4.13 -43.98 -0.14
C ASN A 477 -3.20 -42.77 0.09
N GLY A 478 -3.71 -41.55 -0.03
CA GLY A 478 -2.93 -40.31 0.07
C GLY A 478 -2.10 -40.15 1.36
N ALA A 479 -2.57 -40.70 2.48
CA ALA A 479 -1.83 -40.70 3.75
C ALA A 479 -0.72 -41.77 3.86
N SER A 480 -0.57 -42.67 2.88
CA SER A 480 0.40 -43.79 2.93
C SER A 480 1.80 -43.36 2.47
N GLY A 481 2.87 -44.07 2.89
CA GLY A 481 4.24 -43.75 2.46
C GLY A 481 4.42 -43.66 0.94
N VAL A 482 3.81 -44.59 0.19
CA VAL A 482 3.74 -44.58 -1.29
C VAL A 482 2.29 -44.31 -1.70
N VAL A 483 2.08 -43.32 -2.57
CA VAL A 483 0.76 -42.92 -3.07
C VAL A 483 0.55 -43.49 -4.47
N THR A 484 -0.64 -44.03 -4.71
CA THR A 484 -1.07 -44.47 -6.04
C THR A 484 -2.24 -43.63 -6.51
N TRP A 485 -2.25 -43.32 -7.81
CA TRP A 485 -3.22 -42.47 -8.47
C TRP A 485 -3.94 -43.23 -9.57
N THR A 486 -5.21 -42.89 -9.74
CA THR A 486 -6.06 -43.41 -10.80
C THR A 486 -6.66 -42.21 -11.52
N ALA A 487 -6.48 -42.14 -12.83
CA ALA A 487 -7.26 -41.25 -13.68
C ALA A 487 -8.75 -41.58 -13.50
N VAL A 488 -9.54 -40.63 -13.00
CA VAL A 488 -11.00 -40.78 -12.90
C VAL A 488 -11.70 -40.13 -14.07
N VAL A 489 -11.08 -39.11 -14.68
CA VAL A 489 -11.49 -38.52 -15.96
C VAL A 489 -10.24 -38.02 -16.67
N THR A 490 -10.03 -38.35 -17.94
CA THR A 490 -8.92 -37.83 -18.78
C THR A 490 -9.41 -37.63 -20.21
N GLY A 491 -8.90 -36.61 -20.90
CA GLY A 491 -9.21 -36.35 -22.31
C GLY A 491 -8.51 -37.37 -23.21
N ILE A 492 -9.20 -38.45 -23.56
CA ILE A 492 -8.64 -39.57 -24.35
C ILE A 492 -8.08 -39.03 -25.68
N ALA A 493 -6.89 -39.55 -26.02
CA ALA A 493 -5.96 -39.29 -27.12
C ALA A 493 -6.50 -38.69 -28.45
N PRO A 494 -5.63 -37.99 -29.23
CA PRO A 494 -6.01 -37.36 -30.48
C PRO A 494 -6.47 -38.40 -31.50
N ASP A 495 -7.60 -38.13 -32.16
CA ASP A 495 -7.74 -38.54 -33.55
C ASP A 495 -6.80 -37.65 -34.37
N TYR A 496 -5.87 -38.27 -35.07
CA TYR A 496 -4.80 -37.62 -35.82
C TYR A 496 -4.83 -38.20 -37.23
N ASP A 497 -5.82 -37.81 -38.02
CA ASP A 497 -5.73 -37.89 -39.48
C ASP A 497 -6.38 -36.69 -40.18
N HIS A 498 -5.77 -35.52 -39.95
CA HIS A 498 -5.74 -34.45 -40.94
C HIS A 498 -4.94 -34.88 -42.20
N ASP A 499 -5.20 -36.06 -42.79
CA ASP A 499 -4.55 -36.55 -44.03
C ASP A 499 -5.38 -37.46 -44.98
N GLY A 500 -6.68 -37.67 -44.75
CA GLY A 500 -7.62 -37.88 -45.86
C GLY A 500 -8.03 -39.32 -46.22
N VAL A 501 -9.32 -39.57 -45.94
CA VAL A 501 -10.35 -40.34 -46.68
C VAL A 501 -10.62 -41.77 -46.16
N ALA A 502 -11.86 -42.23 -45.88
CA ALA A 502 -13.23 -41.73 -46.18
C ALA A 502 -14.27 -42.18 -45.12
N GLY A 503 -15.24 -41.31 -44.79
CA GLY A 503 -16.49 -41.73 -44.15
C GLY A 503 -17.32 -40.66 -43.40
N GLU A 504 -17.48 -39.48 -43.99
CA GLU A 504 -18.62 -38.52 -43.85
C GLU A 504 -19.09 -38.00 -42.47
N ALA A 505 -18.80 -36.71 -42.22
CA ALA A 505 -19.74 -35.70 -41.71
C ALA A 505 -19.19 -34.30 -42.07
N GLN A 506 -19.92 -33.53 -42.88
CA GLN A 506 -19.50 -32.25 -43.46
C GLN A 506 -20.12 -31.08 -42.68
N LEU A 507 -19.30 -30.15 -42.16
CA LEU A 507 -19.76 -28.91 -41.51
C LEU A 507 -19.42 -27.65 -42.32
N ASN A 508 -19.28 -27.76 -43.65
CA ASN A 508 -18.74 -26.66 -44.47
C ASN A 508 -19.75 -26.02 -45.44
N GLU A 509 -21.06 -26.15 -45.21
CA GLU A 509 -22.06 -25.67 -46.18
C GLU A 509 -22.82 -24.39 -45.78
N ASP A 510 -22.73 -23.86 -44.55
CA ASP A 510 -23.26 -22.51 -44.22
C ASP A 510 -22.19 -21.43 -44.45
N LEU A 511 -21.97 -21.08 -45.72
CA LEU A 511 -20.92 -20.15 -46.14
C LEU A 511 -21.20 -18.69 -45.74
N ASN A 512 -22.44 -18.35 -45.42
CA ASN A 512 -22.86 -16.99 -45.12
C ASN A 512 -23.23 -16.76 -43.64
N GLY A 513 -23.30 -17.82 -42.84
CA GLY A 513 -23.47 -17.79 -41.39
C GLY A 513 -24.87 -17.39 -40.93
N ASN A 514 -25.90 -17.61 -41.78
CA ASN A 514 -27.28 -17.25 -41.48
C ASN A 514 -28.11 -18.40 -40.86
N SER A 515 -27.50 -19.59 -40.72
CA SER A 515 -28.13 -20.79 -40.15
C SER A 515 -29.35 -21.31 -40.95
N MET A 516 -29.40 -21.01 -42.26
CA MET A 516 -30.39 -21.49 -43.23
C MET A 516 -29.66 -22.17 -44.39
N PHE A 517 -30.16 -23.30 -44.89
CA PHE A 517 -29.58 -23.95 -46.08
C PHE A 517 -30.07 -23.27 -47.38
N ASP A 518 -29.19 -22.52 -48.07
CA ASP A 518 -29.51 -21.86 -49.34
C ASP A 518 -29.08 -22.71 -50.57
N PRO A 519 -29.86 -22.76 -51.68
CA PRO A 519 -29.52 -23.56 -52.87
C PRO A 519 -28.21 -23.20 -53.59
N GLY A 520 -27.55 -22.10 -53.20
CA GLY A 520 -26.26 -21.68 -53.74
C GLY A 520 -25.05 -22.23 -52.97
N GLU A 521 -25.30 -22.99 -51.90
CA GLU A 521 -24.28 -23.47 -50.96
C GLU A 521 -24.05 -24.99 -51.04
N ASP A 522 -24.80 -25.67 -51.92
CA ASP A 522 -24.55 -27.06 -52.36
C ASP A 522 -23.24 -27.12 -53.17
N ALA A 523 -22.12 -27.24 -52.46
CA ALA A 523 -20.79 -27.13 -53.04
C ALA A 523 -20.38 -28.34 -53.89
N ASN A 524 -21.14 -29.44 -53.87
CA ASN A 524 -20.85 -30.65 -54.63
C ASN A 524 -21.84 -30.91 -55.79
N ASP A 525 -22.88 -30.08 -55.92
CA ASP A 525 -23.82 -29.99 -57.05
C ASP A 525 -24.48 -31.35 -57.37
N ASN A 526 -24.66 -32.18 -56.34
CA ASN A 526 -25.22 -33.52 -56.46
C ASN A 526 -26.76 -33.53 -56.39
N GLY A 527 -27.37 -32.41 -55.99
CA GLY A 527 -28.82 -32.20 -55.94
C GLY A 527 -29.55 -33.02 -54.87
N ILE A 528 -28.86 -33.49 -53.84
CA ILE A 528 -29.42 -34.24 -52.71
C ILE A 528 -29.04 -33.52 -51.39
N LEU A 529 -30.05 -33.15 -50.61
CA LEU A 529 -29.89 -32.72 -49.21
C LEU A 529 -29.78 -33.98 -48.35
N ASP A 530 -28.64 -34.18 -47.67
CA ASP A 530 -28.37 -35.42 -46.94
C ASP A 530 -29.17 -35.53 -45.62
N LEU A 531 -29.77 -36.72 -45.44
CA LEU A 531 -30.84 -37.03 -44.47
C LEU A 531 -30.41 -37.11 -42.99
N GLY A 532 -29.21 -36.62 -42.64
CA GLY A 532 -28.63 -36.73 -41.30
C GLY A 532 -28.70 -35.48 -40.42
N GLU A 533 -28.96 -34.30 -41.00
CA GLU A 533 -28.75 -33.01 -40.30
C GLU A 533 -30.01 -32.14 -40.18
N ASP A 534 -31.15 -32.55 -40.75
CA ASP A 534 -32.47 -31.94 -40.54
C ASP A 534 -33.53 -33.03 -40.36
N THR A 535 -33.67 -33.52 -39.12
CA THR A 535 -34.57 -34.64 -38.81
C THR A 535 -36.06 -34.28 -38.94
N ASN A 536 -36.41 -33.00 -39.06
CA ASN A 536 -37.79 -32.51 -39.12
C ASN A 536 -38.18 -31.83 -40.45
N SER A 537 -37.24 -31.72 -41.39
CA SER A 537 -37.41 -31.23 -42.76
C SER A 537 -37.93 -29.79 -42.84
N ASN A 538 -37.53 -28.93 -41.91
CA ASN A 538 -37.93 -27.52 -41.87
C ASN A 538 -36.89 -26.56 -42.51
N GLY A 539 -35.69 -27.03 -42.84
CA GLY A 539 -34.61 -26.26 -43.46
C GLY A 539 -33.82 -25.36 -42.49
N VAL A 540 -33.88 -25.62 -41.18
CA VAL A 540 -33.21 -24.85 -40.11
C VAL A 540 -32.44 -25.80 -39.18
N LEU A 541 -31.22 -25.42 -38.77
CA LEU A 541 -30.45 -26.12 -37.74
C LEU A 541 -30.99 -25.76 -36.33
N ASP A 542 -31.56 -26.73 -35.60
CA ASP A 542 -32.17 -26.53 -34.27
C ASP A 542 -31.23 -26.97 -33.10
N GLU A 543 -31.24 -26.22 -31.99
CA GLU A 543 -30.34 -26.36 -30.81
C GLU A 543 -30.60 -27.62 -29.93
N GLY A 544 -31.21 -28.68 -30.47
CA GLY A 544 -31.68 -29.87 -29.73
C GLY A 544 -31.27 -31.23 -30.29
N GLU A 545 -30.50 -31.28 -31.39
CA GLU A 545 -30.13 -32.52 -32.08
C GLU A 545 -28.65 -32.92 -31.89
N LEU A 546 -28.03 -32.52 -30.77
CA LEU A 546 -26.75 -33.07 -30.33
C LEU A 546 -26.94 -34.37 -29.54
N ASP A 547 -26.34 -35.43 -30.09
CA ASP A 547 -26.30 -36.84 -29.71
C ASP A 547 -26.62 -37.21 -28.23
N PHE A 548 -27.69 -37.99 -28.05
CA PHE A 548 -27.85 -38.92 -26.92
C PHE A 548 -27.53 -40.32 -27.44
N ASP A 549 -26.46 -40.95 -26.96
CA ASP A 549 -26.19 -42.34 -27.31
C ASP A 549 -27.32 -43.22 -26.75
N GLY A 550 -28.08 -43.84 -27.65
CA GLY A 550 -29.39 -44.46 -27.39
C GLY A 550 -29.46 -45.67 -26.45
N ASN A 551 -28.66 -45.75 -25.39
CA ASN A 551 -28.53 -46.91 -24.49
C ASN A 551 -28.73 -46.63 -23.00
N GLY A 552 -29.00 -45.39 -22.57
CA GLY A 552 -29.38 -45.09 -21.18
C GLY A 552 -28.31 -45.34 -20.11
N ALA A 553 -27.02 -45.24 -20.46
CA ALA A 553 -25.89 -45.23 -19.51
C ALA A 553 -25.34 -43.80 -19.32
N PRO A 554 -24.85 -43.40 -18.13
CA PRO A 554 -24.36 -42.03 -17.92
C PRO A 554 -23.00 -41.79 -18.61
N ASN A 555 -22.96 -40.72 -19.39
CA ASN A 555 -21.86 -40.15 -20.17
C ASN A 555 -20.48 -40.08 -19.47
N VAL A 556 -19.59 -41.02 -19.80
CA VAL A 556 -18.14 -40.85 -19.64
C VAL A 556 -17.54 -40.03 -20.79
N ILE A 557 -18.20 -40.01 -21.96
CA ILE A 557 -17.70 -39.40 -23.21
C ILE A 557 -17.81 -37.85 -23.19
N ALA A 558 -18.95 -37.28 -22.79
CA ALA A 558 -19.18 -35.83 -22.82
C ALA A 558 -18.22 -34.98 -21.95
N ILE A 559 -17.60 -35.55 -20.91
CA ILE A 559 -16.59 -34.83 -20.11
C ILE A 559 -15.22 -34.87 -20.79
N ALA A 560 -14.88 -35.97 -21.47
CA ALA A 560 -13.58 -36.14 -22.13
C ALA A 560 -13.39 -35.14 -23.28
N GLU A 561 -14.43 -34.84 -24.05
CA GLU A 561 -14.41 -33.85 -25.13
C GLU A 561 -14.14 -32.42 -24.63
N ASN A 562 -14.77 -32.03 -23.51
CA ASN A 562 -14.57 -30.73 -22.88
C ASN A 562 -13.19 -30.57 -22.20
N LEU A 563 -12.47 -31.67 -21.99
CA LEU A 563 -11.18 -31.69 -21.28
C LEU A 563 -9.95 -31.59 -22.19
N LEU A 564 -10.06 -31.95 -23.48
CA LEU A 564 -8.91 -31.99 -24.40
C LEU A 564 -8.18 -30.63 -24.49
N ASN A 565 -8.90 -29.53 -24.29
CA ASN A 565 -8.38 -28.16 -24.30
C ASN A 565 -8.66 -27.42 -22.98
N ALA A 566 -8.80 -28.11 -21.84
CA ALA A 566 -9.03 -27.41 -20.58
C ALA A 566 -7.78 -26.62 -20.15
N ILE A 567 -7.94 -25.31 -20.00
CA ILE A 567 -6.88 -24.42 -19.48
C ILE A 567 -6.93 -24.28 -17.96
N ARG A 568 -8.09 -24.57 -17.35
CA ARG A 568 -8.24 -24.63 -15.90
C ARG A 568 -9.36 -25.59 -15.51
N ILE A 569 -9.15 -26.39 -14.47
CA ILE A 569 -10.20 -27.16 -13.81
C ILE A 569 -10.21 -26.79 -12.33
N ARG A 570 -11.38 -26.45 -11.80
CA ARG A 570 -11.59 -26.16 -10.38
C ARG A 570 -12.46 -27.25 -9.75
N LEU A 571 -12.09 -27.67 -8.56
CA LEU A 571 -12.73 -28.78 -7.84
C LEU A 571 -13.38 -28.27 -6.55
N SER A 572 -14.49 -28.86 -6.15
CA SER A 572 -15.07 -28.68 -4.82
C SER A 572 -15.73 -29.97 -4.36
N VAL A 573 -15.60 -30.29 -3.07
CA VAL A 573 -16.26 -31.46 -2.46
C VAL A 573 -17.25 -30.97 -1.41
N SER A 574 -18.45 -31.55 -1.39
CA SER A 574 -19.43 -31.27 -0.35
C SER A 574 -19.06 -32.00 0.95
N GLU A 575 -19.14 -31.28 2.07
CA GLU A 575 -19.03 -31.85 3.42
C GLU A 575 -20.28 -32.68 3.81
N ALA A 576 -21.37 -32.55 3.05
CA ALA A 576 -22.60 -33.28 3.30
C ALA A 576 -22.44 -34.78 3.01
N ALA A 577 -23.31 -35.58 3.65
CA ALA A 577 -23.30 -37.03 3.48
C ALA A 577 -23.31 -37.42 1.99
N GLY A 578 -22.43 -38.35 1.59
CA GLY A 578 -22.25 -38.76 0.19
C GLY A 578 -21.15 -38.01 -0.56
N HIS A 579 -20.63 -36.91 -0.01
CA HIS A 579 -19.40 -36.22 -0.45
C HIS A 579 -19.33 -36.01 -1.96
N ALA A 580 -20.39 -35.44 -2.53
CA ALA A 580 -20.46 -35.17 -3.96
C ALA A 580 -19.26 -34.30 -4.39
N VAL A 581 -18.60 -34.72 -5.46
CA VAL A 581 -17.44 -34.01 -6.04
C VAL A 581 -17.93 -33.25 -7.26
N TYR A 582 -17.58 -31.97 -7.32
CA TYR A 582 -17.92 -31.08 -8.42
C TYR A 582 -16.65 -30.63 -9.14
N ALA A 583 -16.73 -30.50 -10.45
CA ALA A 583 -15.67 -30.00 -11.30
C ALA A 583 -16.23 -28.97 -12.28
N ALA A 584 -15.62 -27.79 -12.32
CA ALA A 584 -15.86 -26.80 -13.35
C ALA A 584 -14.67 -26.76 -14.31
N VAL A 585 -14.94 -26.82 -15.61
CA VAL A 585 -13.94 -26.87 -16.67
C VAL A 585 -13.96 -25.55 -17.44
N ILE A 586 -12.80 -24.91 -17.55
CA ILE A 586 -12.60 -23.69 -18.35
C ILE A 586 -11.87 -24.07 -19.64
N GLY A 587 -12.47 -23.76 -20.80
CA GLY A 587 -11.96 -24.14 -22.11
C GLY A 587 -10.90 -23.19 -22.67
N ALA A 588 -9.97 -23.69 -23.48
CA ALA A 588 -8.89 -22.91 -24.09
C ALA A 588 -9.35 -21.91 -25.16
N HIS A 589 -10.43 -22.21 -25.87
CA HIS A 589 -10.81 -21.49 -27.08
C HIS A 589 -11.24 -20.05 -26.82
N ASP A 590 -11.93 -19.80 -25.70
CA ASP A 590 -12.42 -18.48 -25.33
C ASP A 590 -12.21 -18.13 -23.86
N GLY A 591 -11.58 -19.02 -23.08
CA GLY A 591 -11.33 -18.83 -21.65
C GLY A 591 -12.59 -18.86 -20.79
N ARG A 592 -13.71 -19.37 -21.32
CA ARG A 592 -15.01 -19.43 -20.65
C ARG A 592 -15.28 -20.77 -19.99
N LEU A 593 -16.31 -20.78 -19.13
CA LEU A 593 -16.83 -22.02 -18.54
C LEU A 593 -17.40 -22.92 -19.64
N ALA A 594 -16.80 -24.09 -19.83
CA ALA A 594 -17.23 -25.10 -20.80
C ALA A 594 -18.22 -26.13 -20.20
N GLY A 595 -18.25 -26.22 -18.88
CA GLY A 595 -19.22 -27.08 -18.20
C GLY A 595 -18.94 -27.26 -16.72
N VAL A 596 -20.00 -27.61 -15.99
CA VAL A 596 -19.93 -28.03 -14.58
C VAL A 596 -20.43 -29.46 -14.49
N PHE A 597 -19.66 -30.29 -13.79
CA PHE A 597 -19.88 -31.71 -13.66
C PHE A 597 -19.95 -32.13 -12.21
N ARG A 598 -20.76 -33.13 -11.91
CA ARG A 598 -20.95 -33.69 -10.58
C ARG A 598 -20.72 -35.20 -10.60
N SER A 599 -20.02 -35.69 -9.59
CA SER A 599 -19.92 -37.10 -9.27
C SER A 599 -20.51 -37.37 -7.88
N ALA A 600 -21.49 -38.26 -7.82
CA ALA A 600 -22.13 -38.69 -6.57
C ALA A 600 -21.46 -39.93 -5.93
N ASN A 601 -20.45 -40.49 -6.59
CA ASN A 601 -19.84 -41.79 -6.23
C ASN A 601 -18.32 -41.71 -6.23
N ALA A 602 -17.78 -40.68 -5.59
CA ALA A 602 -16.35 -40.48 -5.37
C ALA A 602 -15.53 -40.44 -6.69
N GLY A 603 -16.08 -39.87 -7.75
CA GLY A 603 -15.44 -39.70 -9.04
C GLY A 603 -15.55 -40.90 -9.99
N ALA A 604 -16.32 -41.94 -9.65
CA ALA A 604 -16.46 -43.10 -10.53
C ALA A 604 -17.29 -42.81 -11.78
N THR A 605 -18.33 -41.98 -11.67
CA THR A 605 -19.14 -41.52 -12.83
C THR A 605 -19.37 -40.03 -12.80
N TRP A 606 -19.25 -39.44 -14.00
CA TRP A 606 -19.49 -38.06 -14.43
C TRP A 606 -20.95 -37.74 -14.81
N SER A 607 -21.55 -36.63 -14.37
CA SER A 607 -22.75 -36.06 -15.01
C SER A 607 -22.67 -34.54 -15.12
N ARG A 608 -22.99 -33.97 -16.29
CA ARG A 608 -23.08 -32.52 -16.52
C ARG A 608 -24.30 -31.91 -15.84
N LEU A 609 -24.17 -30.69 -15.31
CA LEU A 609 -25.23 -29.96 -14.61
C LEU A 609 -25.94 -28.97 -15.55
N GLY A 610 -26.86 -29.49 -16.37
CA GLY A 610 -27.69 -28.69 -17.28
C GLY A 610 -26.89 -27.83 -18.27
N ALA A 611 -27.56 -26.89 -18.92
CA ALA A 611 -26.92 -25.80 -19.65
C ALA A 611 -26.40 -24.77 -18.64
N GLU A 612 -25.11 -24.49 -18.72
CA GLU A 612 -24.37 -23.60 -17.84
C GLU A 612 -24.67 -22.13 -18.16
N PRO A 613 -24.79 -21.30 -17.13
CA PRO A 613 -24.95 -19.87 -17.33
C PRO A 613 -23.63 -19.23 -17.74
N ARG A 614 -23.70 -18.16 -18.53
CA ARG A 614 -22.54 -17.30 -18.78
C ARG A 614 -22.13 -16.63 -17.47
N THR A 615 -21.00 -17.07 -16.94
CA THR A 615 -20.41 -16.55 -15.69
C THR A 615 -19.15 -15.73 -15.93
N ASN A 616 -18.59 -15.75 -17.14
CA ASN A 616 -17.36 -15.05 -17.47
C ASN A 616 -17.31 -14.55 -18.92
N SER A 617 -16.58 -13.45 -19.13
CA SER A 617 -16.35 -12.84 -20.46
C SER A 617 -15.25 -13.53 -21.25
N GLY A 618 -14.44 -14.37 -20.61
CA GLY A 618 -13.26 -15.04 -21.19
C GLY A 618 -12.04 -15.09 -20.25
N GLN A 619 -12.17 -14.62 -19.00
CA GLN A 619 -11.07 -14.59 -18.03
C GLN A 619 -11.12 -15.73 -16.99
N GLY A 620 -11.80 -16.86 -17.27
CA GLY A 620 -11.96 -17.98 -16.33
C GLY A 620 -10.64 -18.61 -15.83
N THR A 621 -9.54 -18.41 -16.55
CA THR A 621 -8.19 -18.79 -16.09
C THR A 621 -7.76 -18.09 -14.82
N ARG A 622 -8.22 -16.84 -14.61
CA ARG A 622 -7.93 -16.01 -13.44
C ARG A 622 -9.14 -15.92 -12.53
N HIS A 623 -10.29 -15.53 -13.09
CA HIS A 623 -11.53 -15.21 -12.36
C HIS A 623 -12.55 -16.33 -12.52
N PHE A 624 -12.50 -17.29 -11.60
CA PHE A 624 -13.54 -18.30 -11.49
C PHE A 624 -13.56 -18.89 -10.08
N GLY A 625 -14.75 -19.00 -9.49
CA GLY A 625 -14.97 -19.64 -8.19
C GLY A 625 -15.99 -20.77 -8.30
N ILE A 626 -15.76 -21.85 -7.54
CA ILE A 626 -16.73 -22.92 -7.32
C ILE A 626 -16.75 -23.28 -5.84
N ALA A 627 -17.95 -23.48 -5.28
CA ALA A 627 -18.13 -23.93 -3.90
C ALA A 627 -19.33 -24.87 -3.81
N ALA A 628 -19.07 -26.13 -3.46
CA ALA A 628 -20.11 -27.11 -3.14
C ALA A 628 -20.74 -26.77 -1.78
N ASP A 629 -22.06 -26.93 -1.66
CA ASP A 629 -22.72 -26.65 -0.39
C ASP A 629 -22.25 -27.66 0.69
N PRO A 630 -21.75 -27.20 1.85
CA PRO A 630 -21.26 -28.09 2.90
C PRO A 630 -22.36 -28.90 3.63
N THR A 631 -23.63 -28.55 3.45
CA THR A 631 -24.76 -29.19 4.12
C THR A 631 -25.73 -29.88 3.17
N ASP A 632 -25.59 -29.66 1.86
CA ASP A 632 -26.41 -30.25 0.81
C ASP A 632 -25.54 -30.77 -0.35
N ASN A 633 -25.53 -32.09 -0.55
CA ASN A 633 -24.73 -32.73 -1.60
C ASN A 633 -25.32 -32.57 -3.02
N THR A 634 -26.41 -31.82 -3.17
CA THR A 634 -27.11 -31.58 -4.43
C THR A 634 -27.00 -30.14 -4.94
N THR A 635 -26.39 -29.24 -4.15
CA THR A 635 -26.25 -27.82 -4.45
C THR A 635 -24.78 -27.44 -4.68
N VAL A 636 -24.49 -26.63 -5.70
CA VAL A 636 -23.17 -26.04 -5.95
C VAL A 636 -23.30 -24.60 -6.47
N TYR A 637 -22.34 -23.76 -6.10
CA TYR A 637 -22.28 -22.35 -6.50
C TYR A 637 -21.09 -22.13 -7.44
N ILE A 638 -21.30 -21.32 -8.47
CA ILE A 638 -20.26 -20.90 -9.42
C ILE A 638 -20.30 -19.39 -9.62
N ALA A 639 -19.14 -18.83 -9.93
CA ALA A 639 -18.96 -17.41 -10.21
C ALA A 639 -17.78 -17.18 -11.14
N GLY A 640 -17.75 -16.03 -11.82
CA GLY A 640 -16.66 -15.65 -12.72
C GLY A 640 -16.44 -14.16 -12.79
N ASP A 641 -16.42 -13.62 -14.01
CA ASP A 641 -15.91 -12.30 -14.39
C ASP A 641 -16.92 -11.17 -14.09
N ALA A 642 -17.43 -10.47 -15.09
CA ALA A 642 -18.45 -9.44 -14.96
C ALA A 642 -19.77 -9.81 -15.66
N SER A 643 -20.85 -9.09 -15.35
CA SER A 643 -22.01 -9.01 -16.24
C SER A 643 -21.62 -8.37 -17.58
N THR A 644 -22.33 -8.73 -18.65
CA THR A 644 -22.13 -8.13 -19.98
C THR A 644 -22.76 -6.74 -20.12
N GLU A 645 -23.51 -6.29 -19.11
CA GLU A 645 -24.24 -5.03 -19.08
C GLU A 645 -23.85 -4.23 -17.84
N LYS A 646 -23.86 -2.89 -17.95
CA LYS A 646 -23.65 -1.99 -16.80
C LYS A 646 -24.80 -2.13 -15.79
N PRO A 647 -24.52 -2.09 -14.48
CA PRO A 647 -23.21 -2.07 -13.83
C PRO A 647 -22.51 -3.43 -13.98
N TYR A 648 -21.19 -3.44 -14.23
CA TYR A 648 -20.39 -4.64 -14.55
C TYR A 648 -20.15 -5.55 -13.34
N ALA A 649 -21.17 -5.78 -12.52
CA ALA A 649 -21.06 -6.42 -11.23
C ALA A 649 -20.88 -7.94 -11.27
N GLY A 650 -20.42 -8.51 -10.16
CA GLY A 650 -20.14 -9.93 -10.02
C GLY A 650 -21.37 -10.81 -10.24
N VAL A 651 -21.21 -11.84 -11.06
CA VAL A 651 -22.28 -12.77 -11.42
C VAL A 651 -22.08 -14.11 -10.73
N ILE A 652 -23.07 -14.51 -9.92
CA ILE A 652 -23.02 -15.75 -9.14
C ILE A 652 -24.29 -16.56 -9.39
N TYR A 653 -24.11 -17.85 -9.67
CA TYR A 653 -25.20 -18.81 -9.86
C TYR A 653 -25.13 -19.97 -8.88
N ARG A 654 -26.31 -20.43 -8.48
CA ARG A 654 -26.54 -21.63 -7.67
C ARG A 654 -27.22 -22.68 -8.54
N TRP A 655 -26.66 -23.88 -8.59
CA TRP A 655 -27.35 -25.07 -9.10
C TRP A 655 -28.16 -25.72 -7.99
N ASP A 656 -29.39 -26.09 -8.30
CA ASP A 656 -30.24 -26.91 -7.44
C ASP A 656 -30.67 -28.15 -8.23
N SER A 657 -30.21 -29.34 -7.81
CA SER A 657 -30.54 -30.59 -8.53
C SER A 657 -32.02 -30.98 -8.40
N GLY A 658 -32.72 -30.52 -7.35
CA GLY A 658 -34.16 -30.74 -7.19
C GLY A 658 -34.99 -29.92 -8.17
N LEU A 659 -34.47 -28.76 -8.59
CA LEU A 659 -35.09 -27.88 -9.59
C LEU A 659 -34.52 -28.07 -11.00
N ASN A 660 -33.39 -28.79 -11.13
CA ASN A 660 -32.64 -29.00 -12.37
C ASN A 660 -32.35 -27.69 -13.13
N GLN A 661 -31.99 -26.63 -12.41
CA GLN A 661 -31.77 -25.31 -12.98
C GLN A 661 -30.68 -24.51 -12.24
N TRP A 662 -30.07 -23.58 -12.97
CA TRP A 662 -29.22 -22.55 -12.41
C TRP A 662 -30.03 -21.31 -12.04
N THR A 663 -29.88 -20.85 -10.80
CA THR A 663 -30.51 -19.63 -10.28
C THR A 663 -29.45 -18.59 -9.99
N ARG A 664 -29.58 -17.37 -10.57
CA ARG A 664 -28.69 -16.25 -10.25
C ARG A 664 -28.98 -15.74 -8.84
N ILE A 665 -27.93 -15.50 -8.05
CA ILE A 665 -28.02 -15.01 -6.65
C ILE A 665 -27.36 -13.64 -6.43
N SER A 666 -27.08 -12.92 -7.51
CA SER A 666 -26.64 -11.53 -7.51
C SER A 666 -27.52 -10.68 -8.42
N ALA A 667 -27.71 -9.40 -8.10
CA ALA A 667 -28.55 -8.50 -8.88
C ALA A 667 -27.99 -8.22 -10.28
N LYS A 668 -28.90 -7.95 -11.23
CA LYS A 668 -28.61 -7.62 -12.63
C LYS A 668 -28.43 -6.12 -12.87
N SER A 669 -29.13 -5.28 -12.12
CA SER A 669 -29.17 -3.82 -12.33
C SER A 669 -29.73 -3.09 -11.10
N ARG A 670 -29.78 -1.74 -11.15
CA ARG A 670 -30.45 -0.90 -10.15
C ARG A 670 -31.70 -0.23 -10.73
N PRO A 671 -32.91 -0.46 -10.18
CA PRO A 671 -33.28 -1.50 -9.20
C PRO A 671 -33.55 -2.85 -9.88
N ASP A 672 -33.16 -3.95 -9.23
CA ASP A 672 -33.53 -5.31 -9.63
C ASP A 672 -34.52 -5.90 -8.62
N PRO A 673 -35.78 -6.22 -9.00
CA PRO A 673 -36.78 -6.81 -8.12
C PRO A 673 -36.55 -8.31 -7.82
N GLY A 674 -35.40 -8.86 -8.21
CA GLY A 674 -35.04 -10.26 -7.98
C GLY A 674 -35.04 -10.71 -6.50
N PRO A 675 -35.06 -12.03 -6.24
CA PRO A 675 -35.27 -12.61 -4.91
C PRO A 675 -34.17 -12.32 -3.86
N TYR A 676 -33.06 -11.69 -4.25
CA TYR A 676 -31.85 -11.47 -3.43
C TYR A 676 -31.52 -9.98 -3.18
N GLY A 677 -32.56 -9.15 -3.00
CA GLY A 677 -32.39 -7.81 -2.42
C GLY A 677 -31.76 -6.73 -3.31
N GLY A 678 -31.64 -6.97 -4.62
CA GLY A 678 -31.18 -5.96 -5.57
C GLY A 678 -29.71 -5.55 -5.44
N THR A 679 -28.87 -6.38 -4.81
CA THR A 679 -27.43 -6.13 -4.60
C THR A 679 -26.54 -7.18 -5.25
N ALA A 680 -25.28 -6.81 -5.53
CA ALA A 680 -24.28 -7.67 -6.15
C ALA A 680 -22.87 -7.29 -5.67
N PRO A 681 -21.97 -8.27 -5.48
CA PRO A 681 -20.56 -8.00 -5.15
C PRO A 681 -19.84 -7.38 -6.35
N HIS A 682 -18.58 -6.97 -6.13
CA HIS A 682 -17.71 -6.57 -7.23
C HIS A 682 -17.56 -7.67 -8.29
N ALA A 683 -17.21 -7.27 -9.51
CA ALA A 683 -16.82 -8.15 -10.61
C ALA A 683 -15.63 -9.08 -10.25
N ASP A 684 -15.23 -9.92 -11.20
CA ASP A 684 -13.95 -10.64 -11.20
C ASP A 684 -13.75 -11.51 -9.96
N ILE A 685 -14.76 -12.35 -9.71
CA ILE A 685 -14.79 -13.29 -8.59
C ILE A 685 -13.74 -14.38 -8.81
N ARG A 686 -12.77 -14.42 -7.91
CA ARG A 686 -11.62 -15.33 -7.92
C ARG A 686 -11.85 -16.57 -7.08
N ASN A 687 -12.65 -16.45 -6.03
CA ASN A 687 -12.93 -17.56 -5.11
C ASN A 687 -14.27 -17.40 -4.36
N LEU A 688 -14.79 -18.53 -3.89
CA LEU A 688 -16.03 -18.61 -3.11
C LEU A 688 -15.75 -19.44 -1.85
N ALA A 689 -16.32 -19.05 -0.71
CA ALA A 689 -16.13 -19.78 0.55
C ALA A 689 -17.39 -19.76 1.42
N PHE A 690 -17.59 -20.82 2.18
CA PHE A 690 -18.62 -20.89 3.22
C PHE A 690 -18.03 -20.59 4.59
N ASP A 691 -18.79 -19.85 5.40
CA ASP A 691 -18.67 -19.84 6.85
C ASP A 691 -19.80 -20.71 7.42
N THR A 692 -19.48 -21.98 7.67
CA THR A 692 -20.45 -22.99 8.11
C THR A 692 -21.01 -22.69 9.51
N GLY A 693 -20.24 -22.00 10.37
CA GLY A 693 -20.69 -21.66 11.71
C GLY A 693 -21.80 -20.60 11.73
N ASN A 694 -21.91 -19.78 10.68
CA ASN A 694 -22.84 -18.66 10.59
C ASN A 694 -23.85 -18.76 9.43
N ASN A 695 -23.95 -19.93 8.77
CA ASN A 695 -24.75 -20.11 7.55
C ASN A 695 -24.40 -19.07 6.45
N GLY A 696 -23.12 -18.74 6.37
CA GLY A 696 -22.60 -17.63 5.61
C GLY A 696 -21.91 -18.05 4.31
N PHE A 697 -21.94 -17.15 3.31
CA PHE A 697 -21.27 -17.31 2.03
C PHE A 697 -20.47 -16.06 1.68
N MET A 698 -19.28 -16.23 1.12
CA MET A 698 -18.38 -15.13 0.79
C MET A 698 -17.90 -15.25 -0.66
N ALA A 699 -17.83 -14.10 -1.33
CA ALA A 699 -17.24 -13.92 -2.64
C ALA A 699 -15.96 -13.08 -2.52
N ILE A 700 -14.90 -13.58 -3.13
CA ILE A 700 -13.57 -12.96 -3.15
C ILE A 700 -13.34 -12.40 -4.55
N THR A 701 -13.06 -11.09 -4.64
CA THR A 701 -12.97 -10.36 -5.90
C THR A 701 -11.67 -9.54 -5.99
N ASP A 702 -11.42 -8.94 -7.15
CA ASP A 702 -10.47 -7.84 -7.36
C ASP A 702 -10.87 -6.51 -6.66
N GLY A 703 -12.14 -6.37 -6.26
CA GLY A 703 -12.65 -5.27 -5.44
C GLY A 703 -12.65 -5.51 -3.92
N GLY A 704 -12.33 -6.72 -3.44
CA GLY A 704 -12.26 -7.04 -2.01
C GLY A 704 -13.02 -8.30 -1.62
N VAL A 705 -13.72 -8.24 -0.47
CA VAL A 705 -14.49 -9.37 0.07
C VAL A 705 -15.92 -8.95 0.35
N TYR A 706 -16.85 -9.74 -0.17
CA TYR A 706 -18.28 -9.55 0.01
C TYR A 706 -18.91 -10.80 0.62
N ARG A 707 -19.94 -10.63 1.44
CA ARG A 707 -20.67 -11.75 2.07
C ARG A 707 -22.16 -11.72 1.76
N LEU A 708 -22.78 -12.89 1.86
CA LEU A 708 -24.21 -13.14 1.74
C LEU A 708 -24.63 -14.12 2.82
N GLN A 709 -25.63 -13.77 3.63
CA GLN A 709 -26.19 -14.64 4.65
C GLN A 709 -27.27 -15.55 4.05
N ASN A 710 -27.44 -16.77 4.56
CA ASN A 710 -28.51 -17.68 4.15
C ASN A 710 -28.60 -17.94 2.62
N PRO A 711 -27.48 -18.28 1.93
CA PRO A 711 -27.43 -18.45 0.47
C PRO A 711 -28.32 -19.59 -0.07
N ARG A 712 -28.95 -20.37 0.82
CA ARG A 712 -29.74 -21.59 0.54
C ARG A 712 -31.25 -21.32 0.40
N ILE A 713 -31.77 -20.28 1.06
CA ILE A 713 -33.23 -20.14 1.29
C ILE A 713 -33.93 -19.25 0.24
N GLY A 714 -33.20 -18.67 -0.73
CA GLY A 714 -33.81 -18.02 -1.89
C GLY A 714 -34.70 -16.80 -1.57
N GLY A 715 -34.44 -16.11 -0.47
CA GLY A 715 -35.18 -14.89 -0.11
C GLY A 715 -34.50 -14.06 0.99
N GLY A 716 -34.43 -12.75 0.77
CA GLY A 716 -34.40 -11.75 1.84
C GLY A 716 -33.03 -11.29 2.38
N THR A 717 -31.90 -11.58 1.72
CA THR A 717 -30.58 -11.09 2.14
C THR A 717 -29.86 -10.38 1.01
N SER A 718 -29.23 -9.25 1.32
CA SER A 718 -28.39 -8.50 0.40
C SER A 718 -26.92 -8.92 0.54
N TRP A 719 -26.14 -8.73 -0.52
CA TRP A 719 -24.68 -8.75 -0.44
C TRP A 719 -24.19 -7.60 0.44
N GLU A 720 -23.07 -7.81 1.14
CA GLU A 720 -22.45 -6.83 2.03
C GLU A 720 -20.95 -6.80 1.80
N PHE A 721 -20.34 -5.62 1.84
CA PHE A 721 -18.89 -5.48 1.77
C PHE A 721 -18.26 -5.55 3.17
N ILE A 722 -17.21 -6.35 3.32
CA ILE A 722 -16.59 -6.60 4.63
C ILE A 722 -15.09 -6.30 4.69
N ALA A 723 -14.50 -5.68 3.68
CA ALA A 723 -13.05 -5.46 3.57
C ALA A 723 -12.61 -3.99 3.80
N ARG A 724 -13.36 -3.20 4.57
CA ARG A 724 -13.16 -1.74 4.75
C ARG A 724 -11.81 -1.29 5.31
N SER A 725 -11.09 -2.17 6.01
CA SER A 725 -9.76 -1.86 6.55
C SER A 725 -8.62 -2.62 5.86
N VAL A 726 -8.92 -3.24 4.71
CA VAL A 726 -7.93 -3.92 3.88
C VAL A 726 -7.34 -2.90 2.92
N ASP A 727 -6.04 -2.69 3.03
CA ASP A 727 -5.29 -1.81 2.12
C ASP A 727 -4.70 -2.67 1.00
N ALA A 728 -5.52 -3.01 -0.01
CA ALA A 728 -5.17 -3.90 -1.12
C ALA A 728 -5.12 -3.20 -2.49
N ALA A 729 -5.18 -1.87 -2.51
CA ALA A 729 -5.16 -1.07 -3.73
C ALA A 729 -3.85 -1.25 -4.52
N GLU A 730 -3.95 -1.59 -5.80
CA GLU A 730 -2.83 -1.75 -6.72
C GLU A 730 -2.59 -0.47 -7.53
N ILE A 731 -1.74 0.41 -7.01
CA ILE A 731 -1.44 1.71 -7.63
C ILE A 731 -0.61 1.52 -8.90
N SER A 732 -1.04 2.16 -9.99
CA SER A 732 -0.32 2.26 -11.25
C SER A 732 0.50 3.55 -11.34
N SER A 733 -0.06 4.68 -10.87
CA SER A 733 0.59 5.99 -10.80
C SER A 733 0.02 6.82 -9.65
N LEU A 734 0.81 7.76 -9.14
CA LEU A 734 0.55 8.56 -7.95
C LEU A 734 0.94 10.03 -8.19
N THR A 735 0.17 10.95 -7.61
CA THR A 735 0.60 12.34 -7.43
C THR A 735 0.06 12.92 -6.12
N TYR A 736 0.57 14.09 -5.74
CA TYR A 736 0.18 14.80 -4.52
C TYR A 736 -0.22 16.24 -4.86
N ASP A 737 -1.46 16.60 -4.50
CA ASP A 737 -1.97 17.95 -4.64
C ASP A 737 -1.72 18.77 -3.36
N ARG A 738 -0.69 19.61 -3.38
CA ARG A 738 -0.30 20.48 -2.25
C ARG A 738 -1.34 21.53 -1.88
N ASN A 739 -2.29 21.85 -2.76
CA ASN A 739 -3.32 22.84 -2.43
C ASN A 739 -4.38 22.26 -1.49
N THR A 740 -4.59 20.95 -1.55
CA THR A 740 -5.66 20.25 -0.80
C THR A 740 -5.10 19.20 0.15
N ASN A 741 -3.78 18.93 0.10
CA ASN A 741 -3.10 17.84 0.79
C ASN A 741 -3.68 16.47 0.41
N THR A 742 -4.07 16.32 -0.85
CA THR A 742 -4.77 15.13 -1.34
C THR A 742 -3.81 14.25 -2.14
N VAL A 743 -3.70 12.99 -1.73
CA VAL A 743 -3.05 11.95 -2.53
C VAL A 743 -4.02 11.47 -3.59
N PHE A 744 -3.53 11.39 -4.83
CA PHE A 744 -4.33 11.03 -6.00
C PHE A 744 -3.66 9.90 -6.76
N VAL A 745 -4.40 8.85 -7.09
CA VAL A 745 -3.80 7.62 -7.64
C VAL A 745 -4.68 6.98 -8.72
N GLY A 746 -4.03 6.44 -9.74
CA GLY A 746 -4.62 5.43 -10.62
C GLY A 746 -4.49 4.04 -9.98
N ILE A 747 -5.58 3.28 -9.96
CA ILE A 747 -5.64 1.93 -9.39
C ILE A 747 -6.14 0.96 -10.45
N GLN A 748 -5.51 -0.20 -10.53
CA GLN A 748 -6.02 -1.29 -11.34
C GLN A 748 -7.39 -1.79 -10.83
N ASP A 749 -8.31 -2.06 -11.75
CA ASP A 749 -9.67 -2.63 -11.55
C ASP A 749 -10.61 -1.75 -10.69
N ASN A 750 -10.09 -0.71 -10.04
CA ASN A 750 -10.78 0.15 -9.07
C ASN A 750 -10.69 1.65 -9.42
N GLY A 751 -10.24 1.96 -10.64
CA GLY A 751 -10.37 3.24 -11.29
C GLY A 751 -9.36 4.28 -10.84
N VAL A 752 -9.74 5.54 -10.91
CA VAL A 752 -8.91 6.65 -10.43
C VAL A 752 -9.56 7.22 -9.19
N ILE A 753 -8.79 7.35 -8.11
CA ILE A 753 -9.32 7.77 -6.81
C ILE A 753 -8.52 8.93 -6.21
N ALA A 754 -9.22 9.74 -5.42
CA ALA A 754 -8.62 10.74 -4.57
C ALA A 754 -8.84 10.37 -3.10
N GLN A 755 -7.82 10.58 -2.28
CA GLN A 755 -7.94 10.42 -0.83
C GLN A 755 -8.85 11.51 -0.25
N ARG A 756 -9.75 11.15 0.66
CA ARG A 756 -10.55 12.13 1.38
C ARG A 756 -9.69 12.84 2.43
N PRO A 757 -9.76 14.18 2.54
CA PRO A 757 -8.96 14.94 3.49
C PRO A 757 -9.04 14.41 4.92
N GLY A 758 -7.88 14.07 5.51
CA GLY A 758 -7.75 13.62 6.90
C GLY A 758 -8.17 12.16 7.18
N THR A 759 -8.40 11.34 6.16
CA THR A 759 -8.78 9.92 6.30
C THR A 759 -7.98 9.03 5.37
N THR A 760 -8.08 7.71 5.53
CA THR A 760 -7.55 6.71 4.57
C THR A 760 -8.59 6.24 3.55
N ASP A 761 -9.78 6.87 3.53
CA ASP A 761 -10.84 6.52 2.60
C ASP A 761 -10.63 7.26 1.26
N GLY A 762 -10.89 6.58 0.16
CA GLY A 762 -10.84 7.12 -1.19
C GLY A 762 -12.24 7.36 -1.76
N TYR A 763 -12.37 8.35 -2.62
CA TYR A 763 -13.54 8.52 -3.49
C TYR A 763 -13.12 8.42 -4.95
N GLY A 764 -13.89 7.65 -5.72
CA GLY A 764 -13.66 7.44 -7.15
C GLY A 764 -13.97 8.70 -7.95
N LEU A 765 -13.03 9.07 -8.80
CA LEU A 765 -13.19 10.05 -9.88
C LEU A 765 -13.51 9.36 -11.21
N LEU A 766 -12.93 8.19 -11.44
CA LEU A 766 -13.22 7.31 -12.57
C LEU A 766 -13.41 5.87 -12.09
N ASP A 767 -14.33 5.15 -12.72
CA ASP A 767 -14.53 3.69 -12.65
C ASP A 767 -13.54 2.93 -13.56
N GLY A 768 -13.54 1.60 -13.46
CA GLY A 768 -12.74 0.73 -14.33
C GLY A 768 -11.26 0.67 -13.95
N ASP A 769 -10.37 0.76 -14.93
CA ASP A 769 -8.92 0.73 -14.70
C ASP A 769 -8.31 2.14 -14.71
N GLY A 770 -7.64 2.53 -13.64
CA GLY A 770 -6.87 3.79 -13.57
C GLY A 770 -5.44 3.65 -14.10
N ASN A 771 -5.02 4.61 -14.92
CA ASN A 771 -3.67 4.67 -15.51
C ASN A 771 -2.86 5.83 -14.89
N TYR A 772 -2.18 6.66 -15.69
CA TYR A 772 -1.41 7.80 -15.18
C TYR A 772 -2.28 8.93 -14.61
N VAL A 773 -1.73 9.60 -13.60
CA VAL A 773 -2.32 10.77 -12.96
C VAL A 773 -1.31 11.91 -12.88
N GLY A 774 -1.78 13.16 -12.82
CA GLY A 774 -0.92 14.32 -12.71
C GLY A 774 -1.63 15.53 -12.13
N VAL A 775 -0.87 16.44 -11.53
CA VAL A 775 -1.37 17.70 -11.00
C VAL A 775 -0.55 18.86 -11.54
N ALA A 776 -1.22 19.96 -11.84
CA ALA A 776 -0.63 21.23 -12.19
C ALA A 776 -1.19 22.34 -11.30
N TYR A 777 -0.42 23.39 -11.10
CA TYR A 777 -0.83 24.55 -10.32
C TYR A 777 -1.02 25.75 -11.25
N ILE A 778 -2.20 26.38 -11.19
CA ILE A 778 -2.50 27.56 -12.01
C ILE A 778 -1.79 28.76 -11.36
N ASN A 779 -0.87 29.36 -12.13
CA ASN A 779 0.08 30.43 -11.79
C ASN A 779 -0.05 31.13 -10.40
N PRO A 780 0.96 31.00 -9.50
CA PRO A 780 1.01 31.71 -8.21
C PRO A 780 1.19 33.25 -8.29
N LEU A 781 1.40 33.81 -9.48
CA LEU A 781 1.62 35.25 -9.72
C LEU A 781 0.33 36.01 -10.07
N VAL A 782 -0.80 35.33 -10.28
CA VAL A 782 -2.12 35.97 -10.37
C VAL A 782 -2.86 35.70 -9.06
N PRO A 783 -3.36 36.72 -8.35
CA PRO A 783 -3.97 36.59 -7.03
C PRO A 783 -5.39 35.99 -7.06
N ALA A 784 -5.54 34.80 -7.65
CA ALA A 784 -6.58 33.85 -7.29
C ALA A 784 -5.89 32.66 -6.58
N PRO A 785 -5.72 32.71 -5.25
CA PRO A 785 -4.93 31.73 -4.52
C PRO A 785 -5.61 30.35 -4.45
N GLY A 786 -4.82 29.28 -4.58
CA GLY A 786 -5.19 27.93 -4.13
C GLY A 786 -6.08 27.14 -5.08
N GLN A 787 -5.74 27.08 -6.38
CA GLN A 787 -6.38 26.17 -7.34
C GLN A 787 -5.38 25.17 -7.91
N SER A 788 -5.78 23.90 -7.98
CA SER A 788 -5.05 22.82 -8.64
C SER A 788 -5.84 22.33 -9.85
N MET A 789 -5.12 21.81 -10.83
CA MET A 789 -5.69 21.19 -12.03
C MET A 789 -5.22 19.74 -12.05
N ARG A 790 -6.14 18.80 -11.91
CA ARG A 790 -5.88 17.36 -11.85
C ARG A 790 -6.14 16.74 -13.22
N PHE A 791 -5.19 15.94 -13.68
CA PHE A 791 -5.25 15.17 -14.91
C PHE A 791 -5.34 13.69 -14.54
N TYR A 792 -6.26 12.97 -15.16
CA TYR A 792 -6.43 11.55 -14.89
C TYR A 792 -7.00 10.80 -16.07
N MET A 793 -6.49 9.60 -16.26
CA MET A 793 -6.78 8.77 -17.40
C MET A 793 -7.25 7.39 -16.96
N GLY A 794 -8.33 6.91 -17.58
CA GLY A 794 -8.63 5.49 -17.57
C GLY A 794 -7.64 4.70 -18.45
N ASN A 795 -7.72 3.39 -18.43
CA ASN A 795 -6.87 2.55 -19.26
C ASN A 795 -7.06 2.81 -20.76
N ASN A 796 -5.99 2.64 -21.55
CA ASN A 796 -5.98 2.77 -23.01
C ASN A 796 -6.48 4.14 -23.52
N PHE A 797 -6.13 5.23 -22.82
CA PHE A 797 -6.59 6.59 -23.13
C PHE A 797 -8.11 6.77 -23.08
N ASN A 798 -8.82 5.77 -22.54
CA ASN A 798 -10.23 5.91 -22.29
C ASN A 798 -10.43 6.96 -21.20
N ARG A 799 -11.29 7.95 -21.48
CA ARG A 799 -11.71 8.93 -20.46
C ARG A 799 -10.53 9.71 -19.87
N PHE A 800 -9.72 10.34 -20.72
CA PHE A 800 -8.68 11.26 -20.24
C PHE A 800 -9.31 12.61 -19.88
N TYR A 801 -9.31 12.96 -18.61
CA TYR A 801 -9.92 14.19 -18.12
C TYR A 801 -8.92 15.12 -17.47
N ARG A 802 -9.27 16.39 -17.53
CA ARG A 802 -8.71 17.45 -16.71
C ARG A 802 -9.82 18.09 -15.90
N GLU A 803 -9.59 18.29 -14.60
CA GLU A 803 -10.54 18.91 -13.70
C GLU A 803 -9.87 19.92 -12.78
N SER A 804 -10.49 21.08 -12.60
CA SER A 804 -9.94 22.14 -11.74
C SER A 804 -10.58 22.07 -10.36
N PHE A 805 -9.77 22.22 -9.31
CA PHE A 805 -10.21 22.19 -7.92
C PHE A 805 -9.82 23.49 -7.21
N ASN A 806 -10.66 23.92 -6.26
CA ASN A 806 -10.33 25.03 -5.36
C ASN A 806 -9.67 24.52 -4.07
N SER A 807 -9.22 25.46 -3.23
CA SER A 807 -8.58 25.17 -1.93
C SER A 807 -9.45 24.41 -0.92
N ALA A 808 -10.75 24.26 -1.17
CA ALA A 808 -11.66 23.45 -0.37
C ALA A 808 -11.87 22.03 -0.95
N ASP A 809 -11.05 21.64 -1.94
CA ASP A 809 -11.14 20.37 -2.67
C ASP A 809 -12.49 20.19 -3.41
N VAL A 810 -13.07 21.31 -3.88
CA VAL A 810 -14.32 21.29 -4.64
C VAL A 810 -14.02 21.50 -6.11
N SER A 811 -14.50 20.56 -6.95
CA SER A 811 -14.44 20.67 -8.40
C SER A 811 -15.08 21.97 -8.91
N GLN A 812 -14.40 22.63 -9.83
CA GLN A 812 -14.82 23.84 -10.54
C GLN A 812 -15.24 23.53 -11.98
N GLY A 813 -15.15 22.27 -12.41
CA GLY A 813 -15.47 21.82 -13.76
C GLY A 813 -14.40 20.90 -14.33
N PHE A 814 -14.84 19.98 -15.19
CA PHE A 814 -13.99 19.00 -15.88
C PHE A 814 -14.08 19.14 -17.40
N THR A 815 -13.06 18.67 -18.10
CA THR A 815 -12.95 18.67 -19.57
C THR A 815 -12.42 17.31 -20.02
N HIS A 816 -13.09 16.70 -21.00
CA HIS A 816 -12.59 15.51 -21.68
C HIS A 816 -11.53 15.92 -22.70
N LEU A 817 -10.33 15.38 -22.57
CA LEU A 817 -9.20 15.66 -23.46
C LEU A 817 -9.22 14.67 -24.62
N LEU A 818 -9.00 15.16 -25.83
CA LEU A 818 -9.03 14.36 -27.07
C LEU A 818 -7.74 14.54 -27.87
N LEU A 819 -7.35 13.53 -28.64
CA LEU A 819 -6.18 13.59 -29.51
C LEU A 819 -6.57 14.11 -30.91
N LYS A 820 -5.94 15.20 -31.36
CA LYS A 820 -6.23 15.78 -32.68
C LYS A 820 -5.49 15.03 -33.79
N ALA A 821 -6.14 14.81 -34.93
CA ALA A 821 -5.50 14.13 -36.05
C ALA A 821 -4.32 14.92 -36.62
N PRO A 822 -3.14 14.31 -36.88
CA PRO A 822 -1.96 15.00 -37.42
C PRO A 822 -2.20 15.72 -38.75
N ASN A 823 -3.14 15.20 -39.56
CA ASN A 823 -3.34 15.63 -40.95
C ASN A 823 -4.71 16.25 -41.24
N ASP A 824 -5.60 16.32 -40.25
CA ASP A 824 -6.92 16.92 -40.42
C ASP A 824 -7.30 17.76 -39.19
N PRO A 825 -7.29 19.10 -39.30
CA PRO A 825 -7.69 19.97 -38.20
C PRO A 825 -9.14 19.80 -37.73
N ALA A 826 -9.96 19.07 -38.48
CA ALA A 826 -11.38 18.82 -38.22
C ALA A 826 -11.68 17.43 -37.60
N ASN A 827 -10.74 16.47 -37.59
CA ASN A 827 -10.96 15.08 -37.16
C ASN A 827 -10.01 14.65 -36.01
N PHE A 828 -10.38 13.61 -35.26
CA PHE A 828 -9.61 13.03 -34.14
C PHE A 828 -8.97 11.70 -34.60
N SER A 829 -7.68 11.46 -34.35
CA SER A 829 -6.97 10.24 -34.84
C SER A 829 -6.30 9.45 -33.74
N GLY A 830 -7.07 8.99 -32.76
CA GLY A 830 -6.57 8.24 -31.62
C GLY A 830 -5.42 7.31 -31.92
N LEU A 831 -4.28 7.59 -31.29
CA LEU A 831 -3.17 6.73 -30.84
C LEU A 831 -2.70 5.48 -31.64
N ASP A 832 -3.34 5.11 -32.75
CA ASP A 832 -3.11 3.94 -33.61
C ASP A 832 -2.78 4.38 -35.05
N ASP A 833 -1.96 3.60 -35.75
CA ASP A 833 -1.48 3.89 -37.11
C ASP A 833 -2.27 3.20 -38.23
N SER A 834 -3.37 2.51 -37.88
CA SER A 834 -4.22 1.85 -38.85
C SER A 834 -5.07 2.87 -39.62
N TRP A 835 -4.95 2.88 -40.94
CA TRP A 835 -5.59 3.84 -41.85
C TRP A 835 -7.12 3.62 -42.01
N ILE A 836 -7.83 3.34 -40.92
CA ILE A 836 -9.28 3.09 -40.94
C ILE A 836 -10.01 4.31 -40.35
N LEU A 837 -10.86 4.90 -41.20
CA LEU A 837 -11.71 6.05 -40.91
C LEU A 837 -12.87 5.66 -39.96
N ASP A 838 -12.61 5.51 -38.66
CA ASP A 838 -13.66 5.55 -37.64
C ASP A 838 -13.36 6.63 -36.58
N ASP A 839 -13.94 7.81 -36.81
CA ASP A 839 -13.73 9.10 -36.14
C ASP A 839 -14.46 9.19 -34.77
N VAL A 840 -14.57 8.09 -34.03
CA VAL A 840 -15.40 8.06 -32.80
C VAL A 840 -14.72 7.46 -31.56
N THR A 841 -13.65 6.68 -31.67
CA THR A 841 -13.04 6.11 -30.46
C THR A 841 -11.54 5.85 -30.57
N ASP A 842 -10.74 6.63 -29.82
CA ASP A 842 -9.32 6.39 -29.51
C ASP A 842 -9.09 5.10 -28.65
N ARG A 843 -9.94 4.06 -28.78
CA ARG A 843 -10.15 2.98 -27.80
C ARG A 843 -9.66 1.58 -28.20
N GLU A 844 -9.07 1.39 -29.38
CA GLU A 844 -8.80 0.04 -29.92
C GLU A 844 -7.48 -0.61 -29.43
N PHE A 845 -7.18 -0.53 -28.13
CA PHE A 845 -6.09 -1.31 -27.55
C PHE A 845 -6.63 -2.48 -26.71
N ALA A 846 -6.13 -3.68 -26.98
CA ALA A 846 -6.38 -4.85 -26.13
C ALA A 846 -5.47 -4.83 -24.89
N GLY A 847 -6.04 -5.17 -23.72
CA GLY A 847 -5.32 -5.28 -22.45
C GLY A 847 -5.07 -3.94 -21.74
N PHE A 848 -4.26 -3.94 -20.69
CA PHE A 848 -3.84 -2.72 -19.99
C PHE A 848 -2.55 -2.16 -20.60
N GLN A 849 -2.62 -1.00 -21.26
CA GLN A 849 -1.46 -0.37 -21.89
C GLN A 849 -1.06 0.91 -21.13
N PRO A 850 0.20 1.03 -20.65
CA PRO A 850 0.67 2.26 -20.05
C PRO A 850 0.86 3.35 -21.11
N ILE A 851 0.27 4.52 -20.86
CA ILE A 851 0.38 5.72 -21.70
C ILE A 851 0.96 6.85 -20.84
N PRO A 852 2.30 6.92 -20.70
CA PRO A 852 2.94 7.91 -19.84
C PRO A 852 2.62 9.33 -20.31
N PHE A 853 2.27 10.19 -19.36
CA PHE A 853 2.28 11.63 -19.55
C PHE A 853 2.97 12.34 -18.41
N ALA A 854 3.51 13.52 -18.70
CA ALA A 854 4.06 14.43 -17.72
C ALA A 854 3.43 15.80 -17.88
N VAL A 855 3.02 16.37 -16.75
CA VAL A 855 2.82 17.82 -16.64
C VAL A 855 4.21 18.46 -16.64
N ASN A 856 4.35 19.60 -17.32
CA ASN A 856 5.61 20.34 -17.33
C ASN A 856 6.02 20.70 -15.90
N ALA A 857 7.26 20.39 -15.50
CA ALA A 857 7.76 20.62 -14.14
C ALA A 857 7.99 22.10 -13.78
N VAL A 858 7.66 23.02 -14.70
CA VAL A 858 7.84 24.46 -14.56
C VAL A 858 6.47 25.14 -14.64
N ASP A 859 5.98 25.55 -13.47
CA ASP A 859 4.60 26.04 -13.29
C ASP A 859 4.50 27.58 -13.18
N ASP A 860 5.65 28.29 -13.21
CA ASP A 860 5.76 29.74 -13.04
C ASP A 860 5.62 30.53 -14.37
N LEU A 861 4.82 30.01 -15.30
CA LEU A 861 4.69 30.57 -16.64
C LEU A 861 3.90 31.88 -16.64
N SER A 862 4.43 32.87 -17.37
CA SER A 862 3.80 34.19 -17.53
C SER A 862 2.49 34.17 -18.31
N ASP A 863 2.23 33.12 -19.10
CA ASP A 863 1.02 32.96 -19.90
C ASP A 863 -0.12 32.23 -19.16
N GLY A 864 0.17 31.67 -17.97
CA GLY A 864 -0.80 31.01 -17.11
C GLY A 864 -1.35 29.68 -17.64
N ARG A 865 -0.70 29.06 -18.63
CA ARG A 865 -1.15 27.80 -19.25
C ARG A 865 -0.33 26.62 -18.74
N VAL A 866 -1.01 25.50 -18.53
CA VAL A 866 -0.39 24.20 -18.23
C VAL A 866 0.03 23.53 -19.52
N LYS A 867 1.23 22.93 -19.54
CA LYS A 867 1.74 22.18 -20.69
C LYS A 867 1.86 20.70 -20.36
N LEU A 868 1.62 19.87 -21.35
CA LEU A 868 1.64 18.41 -21.24
C LEU A 868 2.56 17.80 -22.28
N LEU A 869 3.18 16.67 -21.92
CA LEU A 869 3.89 15.77 -22.83
C LEU A 869 3.34 14.36 -22.60
N MET A 870 3.11 13.61 -23.67
CA MET A 870 2.53 12.28 -23.63
C MET A 870 3.16 11.37 -24.68
N GLY A 871 3.29 10.08 -24.38
CA GLY A 871 3.86 9.13 -25.32
C GLY A 871 3.15 7.78 -25.37
N ARG A 872 3.03 7.23 -26.59
CA ARG A 872 2.75 5.80 -26.86
C ARG A 872 3.44 5.38 -28.15
N LEU A 873 2.76 5.20 -29.28
CA LEU A 873 3.41 4.96 -30.58
C LEU A 873 3.99 6.25 -31.18
N GLY A 874 3.49 7.41 -30.73
CA GLY A 874 4.05 8.72 -31.02
C GLY A 874 4.38 9.51 -29.75
N LEU A 875 4.97 10.68 -29.94
CA LEU A 875 5.16 11.68 -28.88
C LEU A 875 4.31 12.91 -29.17
N TYR A 876 3.54 13.33 -28.18
CA TYR A 876 2.53 14.37 -28.28
C TYR A 876 2.71 15.42 -27.20
N THR A 877 2.31 16.66 -27.49
CA THR A 877 2.37 17.78 -26.55
C THR A 877 1.10 18.63 -26.62
N SER A 878 0.84 19.35 -25.54
CA SER A 878 -0.13 20.44 -25.49
C SER A 878 0.50 21.64 -24.80
N ASP A 879 0.24 22.84 -25.33
CA ASP A 879 0.67 24.13 -24.78
C ASP A 879 -0.50 24.99 -24.25
N ASP A 880 -1.68 24.39 -24.11
CA ASP A 880 -2.94 25.07 -23.82
C ASP A 880 -3.84 24.29 -22.85
N ASN A 881 -3.26 23.86 -21.73
CA ASN A 881 -3.93 23.12 -20.66
C ASN A 881 -4.38 21.70 -21.05
N GLY A 882 -4.01 21.18 -22.22
CA GLY A 882 -4.52 19.92 -22.75
C GLY A 882 -5.69 20.08 -23.72
N ASP A 883 -6.13 21.30 -24.04
CA ASP A 883 -7.26 21.52 -24.96
C ASP A 883 -6.93 21.02 -26.38
N HIS A 884 -5.67 21.15 -26.81
CA HIS A 884 -5.17 20.56 -28.05
C HIS A 884 -3.93 19.72 -27.78
N ILE A 885 -4.06 18.40 -27.95
CA ILE A 885 -2.93 17.47 -27.91
C ILE A 885 -2.53 17.16 -29.35
N VAL A 886 -1.29 17.51 -29.71
CA VAL A 886 -0.75 17.42 -31.08
C VAL A 886 0.59 16.69 -31.10
N VAL A 887 0.96 16.13 -32.25
CA VAL A 887 2.28 15.49 -32.43
C VAL A 887 3.40 16.52 -32.24
N VAL A 888 4.46 16.11 -31.57
CA VAL A 888 5.66 16.95 -31.38
C VAL A 888 6.34 17.23 -32.74
N PRO A 889 6.74 18.48 -33.06
CA PRO A 889 7.10 18.87 -34.44
C PRO A 889 8.19 18.06 -35.13
N GLY A 890 9.19 17.58 -34.39
CA GLY A 890 10.29 16.77 -34.92
C GLY A 890 10.08 15.27 -34.78
N TRP A 891 8.87 14.81 -34.44
CA TRP A 891 8.55 13.39 -34.38
C TRP A 891 8.25 12.82 -35.78
N ASP A 892 8.97 11.76 -36.16
CA ASP A 892 8.83 11.08 -37.44
C ASP A 892 8.47 9.60 -37.23
N PHE A 893 7.20 9.25 -37.48
CA PHE A 893 6.70 7.88 -37.34
C PHE A 893 7.43 6.85 -38.21
N ALA A 894 8.05 7.25 -39.32
CA ALA A 894 8.76 6.31 -40.20
C ALA A 894 10.13 5.89 -39.63
N SER A 895 10.85 6.83 -38.99
CA SER A 895 12.19 6.57 -38.44
C SER A 895 12.20 6.35 -36.92
N GLN A 896 11.18 6.84 -36.21
CA GLN A 896 11.04 6.74 -34.76
C GLN A 896 10.01 5.69 -34.35
N THR A 897 10.19 4.45 -34.81
CA THR A 897 9.34 3.30 -34.43
C THR A 897 9.57 2.84 -32.97
N GLY A 898 8.69 1.99 -32.44
CA GLY A 898 8.70 1.53 -31.03
C GLY A 898 7.74 2.35 -30.15
N TYR A 899 7.57 1.98 -28.88
CA TYR A 899 6.67 2.70 -27.98
C TYR A 899 7.42 3.54 -26.94
N VAL A 900 6.92 4.75 -26.71
CA VAL A 900 7.32 5.63 -25.63
C VAL A 900 6.81 5.04 -24.32
N SER A 901 7.75 4.81 -23.40
CA SER A 901 7.54 4.10 -22.13
C SER A 901 7.65 5.01 -20.91
N ALA A 902 8.40 6.11 -21.02
CA ALA A 902 8.55 7.12 -19.99
C ALA A 902 8.81 8.49 -20.63
N VAL A 903 8.36 9.56 -19.99
CA VAL A 903 8.59 10.95 -20.41
C VAL A 903 8.92 11.84 -19.22
N ALA A 904 9.73 12.86 -19.44
CA ALA A 904 9.93 13.96 -18.50
C ALA A 904 9.94 15.29 -19.25
N TYR A 905 9.32 16.33 -18.69
CA TYR A 905 9.01 17.56 -19.43
C TYR A 905 9.28 18.83 -18.62
N GLY A 906 9.99 19.78 -19.23
CA GLY A 906 10.44 21.02 -18.59
C GLY A 906 11.48 20.81 -17.49
N GLY A 907 12.17 21.88 -17.09
CA GLY A 907 13.07 21.83 -15.94
C GLY A 907 13.81 23.14 -15.69
N ARG A 908 14.77 23.14 -14.77
CA ARG A 908 15.57 24.32 -14.44
C ARG A 908 17.06 24.08 -14.66
N LEU A 909 17.80 25.14 -14.99
CA LEU A 909 19.26 25.13 -15.03
C LEU A 909 19.79 26.34 -14.27
N GLY A 910 20.37 26.10 -13.10
CA GLY A 910 20.88 27.18 -12.24
C GLY A 910 19.78 28.15 -11.80
N GLY A 911 18.59 27.63 -11.50
CA GLY A 911 17.40 28.39 -11.10
C GLY A 911 16.56 28.95 -12.25
N VAL A 912 17.09 28.97 -13.49
CA VAL A 912 16.37 29.46 -14.67
C VAL A 912 15.46 28.37 -15.22
N ALA A 913 14.17 28.65 -15.29
CA ALA A 913 13.13 27.82 -15.88
C ALA A 913 13.30 27.67 -17.40
N ASP A 914 13.14 26.44 -17.91
CA ASP A 914 13.06 26.12 -19.34
C ASP A 914 11.97 25.07 -19.58
N GLN A 915 10.90 25.49 -20.23
CA GLN A 915 9.72 24.68 -20.55
C GLN A 915 9.90 23.79 -21.79
N ASN A 916 10.95 24.02 -22.59
CA ASN A 916 11.13 23.36 -23.90
C ASN A 916 11.92 22.05 -23.81
N ILE A 917 12.28 21.63 -22.60
CA ILE A 917 13.09 20.44 -22.34
C ILE A 917 12.21 19.20 -22.41
N ILE A 918 12.57 18.26 -23.29
CA ILE A 918 11.88 16.99 -23.47
C ILE A 918 12.90 15.86 -23.28
N TYR A 919 12.55 14.91 -22.41
CA TYR A 919 13.13 13.57 -22.39
C TYR A 919 12.04 12.54 -22.66
N ALA A 920 12.31 11.57 -23.53
CA ALA A 920 11.38 10.47 -23.82
C ALA A 920 12.15 9.16 -23.98
N ALA A 921 11.67 8.07 -23.37
CA ALA A 921 12.24 6.74 -23.52
C ALA A 921 11.47 5.90 -24.53
N ARG A 922 12.15 5.35 -25.54
CA ARG A 922 11.61 4.26 -26.37
C ARG A 922 11.90 2.93 -25.69
N GLY A 923 10.89 2.39 -25.01
CA GLY A 923 11.05 1.36 -23.98
C GLY A 923 11.51 0.01 -24.53
N ASP A 924 10.89 -0.43 -25.62
CA ASP A 924 11.25 -1.66 -26.35
C ASP A 924 12.66 -1.63 -26.95
N LYS A 925 13.25 -0.43 -27.07
CA LYS A 925 14.58 -0.21 -27.67
C LYS A 925 15.65 0.15 -26.64
N GLY A 926 15.29 0.38 -25.39
CA GLY A 926 16.21 0.89 -24.37
C GLY A 926 16.89 2.20 -24.77
N GLU A 927 16.22 3.07 -25.53
CA GLU A 927 16.76 4.35 -26.01
C GLU A 927 16.12 5.54 -25.30
N ILE A 928 16.93 6.56 -25.01
CA ILE A 928 16.45 7.87 -24.56
C ILE A 928 16.66 8.93 -25.64
N LEU A 929 15.61 9.69 -25.87
CA LEU A 929 15.56 10.86 -26.73
C LEU A 929 15.58 12.13 -25.88
N PHE A 930 16.31 13.14 -26.36
CA PHE A 930 16.40 14.45 -25.73
C PHE A 930 16.19 15.56 -26.75
N SER A 931 15.41 16.58 -26.38
CA SER A 931 15.28 17.83 -27.11
C SER A 931 15.29 19.01 -26.14
N SER A 932 15.92 20.12 -26.55
CA SER A 932 15.89 21.41 -25.86
C SER A 932 15.16 22.50 -26.66
N ASP A 933 14.50 22.13 -27.76
CA ASP A 933 13.82 23.04 -28.69
C ASP A 933 12.35 22.65 -28.86
N ASN A 934 11.74 22.17 -27.78
CA ASN A 934 10.35 21.71 -27.73
C ASN A 934 10.05 20.64 -28.79
N GLY A 935 11.02 19.73 -28.97
CA GLY A 935 10.95 18.59 -29.88
C GLY A 935 11.15 18.93 -31.34
N GLY A 936 11.74 20.09 -31.68
CA GLY A 936 12.16 20.40 -33.05
C GLY A 936 13.28 19.47 -33.56
N LYS A 937 14.22 19.11 -32.69
CA LYS A 937 15.28 18.13 -32.98
C LYS A 937 15.54 17.24 -31.79
N PHE A 938 15.69 15.94 -32.07
CA PHE A 938 16.05 14.93 -31.07
C PHE A 938 17.50 14.49 -31.20
N GLN A 939 18.18 14.43 -30.07
CA GLN A 939 19.39 13.64 -29.88
C GLN A 939 19.01 12.31 -29.22
N SER A 940 19.74 11.25 -29.50
CA SER A 940 19.46 9.93 -28.93
C SER A 940 20.66 9.32 -28.21
N LEU A 941 20.35 8.46 -27.24
CA LEU A 941 21.28 7.62 -26.50
C LEU A 941 20.72 6.20 -26.49
N SER A 942 21.37 5.26 -27.18
CA SER A 942 20.91 3.88 -27.32
C SER A 942 22.06 2.88 -27.46
N PRO A 943 21.89 1.62 -26.99
CA PRO A 943 20.94 1.22 -25.95
C PRO A 943 21.55 1.49 -24.55
N LEU A 944 20.71 1.87 -23.59
CA LEU A 944 21.13 2.01 -22.19
C LEU A 944 21.30 0.64 -21.51
N GLY A 945 20.46 -0.34 -21.84
CA GLY A 945 20.48 -1.67 -21.24
C GLY A 945 19.72 -2.71 -22.07
N ALA A 946 19.45 -3.87 -21.48
CA ALA A 946 18.73 -4.99 -22.12
C ALA A 946 17.24 -5.10 -21.75
N GLY A 947 16.70 -4.12 -21.01
CA GLY A 947 15.33 -4.12 -20.48
C GLY A 947 14.55 -2.85 -20.82
N GLN A 948 13.26 -2.85 -20.47
CA GLN A 948 12.37 -1.71 -20.68
C GLN A 948 12.73 -0.58 -19.70
N ILE A 949 12.83 0.66 -20.20
CA ILE A 949 12.88 1.85 -19.34
C ILE A 949 11.48 2.09 -18.75
N HIS A 950 11.36 2.17 -17.43
CA HIS A 950 10.08 2.34 -16.74
C HIS A 950 9.76 3.80 -16.40
N GLN A 951 10.77 4.57 -15.96
CA GLN A 951 10.60 5.98 -15.60
C GLN A 951 11.87 6.78 -15.88
N ILE A 952 11.68 8.07 -16.21
CA ILE A 952 12.73 9.09 -16.26
C ILE A 952 12.29 10.26 -15.38
N THR A 953 13.19 10.79 -14.57
CA THR A 953 13.01 12.04 -13.82
C THR A 953 14.24 12.94 -13.98
N LEU A 954 14.09 14.25 -13.75
CA LEU A 954 15.17 15.22 -13.90
C LEU A 954 15.65 15.71 -12.54
N ASP A 955 16.92 16.12 -12.44
CA ASP A 955 17.34 16.95 -11.30
C ASP A 955 16.55 18.27 -11.36
N PRO A 956 15.76 18.60 -10.31
CA PRO A 956 14.84 19.74 -10.33
C PRO A 956 15.55 21.10 -10.44
N GLN A 957 16.88 21.17 -10.24
CA GLN A 957 17.69 22.38 -10.40
C GLN A 957 18.65 22.34 -11.61
N ASN A 958 18.77 21.18 -12.27
CA ASN A 958 19.68 20.98 -13.39
C ASN A 958 19.14 19.93 -14.38
N TRP A 959 18.28 20.37 -15.30
CA TRP A 959 17.68 19.52 -16.32
C TRP A 959 18.70 18.79 -17.21
N ARG A 960 19.98 19.21 -17.25
CA ARG A 960 21.04 18.49 -17.96
C ARG A 960 21.43 17.17 -17.30
N THR A 961 20.93 16.90 -16.10
CA THR A 961 21.11 15.64 -15.38
C THR A 961 19.74 15.00 -15.21
N ALA A 962 19.56 13.84 -15.81
CA ALA A 962 18.37 13.01 -15.69
C ALA A 962 18.71 11.67 -15.06
N PHE A 963 17.72 11.03 -14.46
CA PHE A 963 17.83 9.69 -13.89
C PHE A 963 16.77 8.80 -14.52
N ALA A 964 17.13 7.56 -14.84
CA ALA A 964 16.21 6.60 -15.43
C ALA A 964 16.37 5.24 -14.78
N VAL A 965 15.29 4.45 -14.77
CA VAL A 965 15.32 3.06 -14.31
C VAL A 965 14.83 2.13 -15.40
N ASP A 966 15.52 1.01 -15.54
CA ASP A 966 15.05 -0.14 -16.33
C ASP A 966 14.80 -1.35 -15.41
N ASP A 967 14.46 -2.49 -15.98
CA ASP A 967 14.19 -3.73 -15.23
C ASP A 967 15.28 -4.12 -14.21
N LYS A 968 16.53 -3.70 -14.45
CA LYS A 968 17.74 -4.15 -13.73
C LYS A 968 18.73 -3.06 -13.37
N HIS A 969 18.59 -1.85 -13.89
CA HIS A 969 19.60 -0.81 -13.71
C HIS A 969 19.00 0.56 -13.36
N VAL A 970 19.82 1.35 -12.66
CA VAL A 970 19.59 2.77 -12.41
C VAL A 970 20.65 3.57 -13.18
N TRP A 971 20.21 4.51 -14.01
CA TRP A 971 21.05 5.28 -14.90
C TRP A 971 21.10 6.76 -14.51
N VAL A 972 22.28 7.36 -14.56
CA VAL A 972 22.46 8.82 -14.63
C VAL A 972 22.71 9.20 -16.08
N ILE A 973 21.93 10.13 -16.62
CA ILE A 973 22.04 10.62 -18.00
C ILE A 973 22.45 12.08 -17.96
N THR A 974 23.48 12.45 -18.73
CA THR A 974 24.02 13.81 -18.78
C THR A 974 23.98 14.38 -20.19
N VAL A 975 23.54 15.64 -20.30
CA VAL A 975 23.56 16.45 -21.54
C VAL A 975 24.71 17.45 -21.51
N ALA A 976 25.69 17.26 -22.38
CA ALA A 976 26.81 18.18 -22.57
C ALA A 976 26.35 19.52 -23.22
N ALA A 977 27.20 20.55 -23.17
CA ALA A 977 26.85 21.89 -23.67
C ALA A 977 26.43 21.90 -25.16
N ASN A 978 26.97 21.00 -25.97
CA ASN A 978 26.62 20.77 -27.38
C ASN A 978 25.37 19.88 -27.59
N GLY A 979 24.69 19.51 -26.50
CA GLY A 979 23.50 18.66 -26.48
C GLY A 979 23.78 17.16 -26.41
N THR A 980 25.04 16.71 -26.57
CA THR A 980 25.38 15.28 -26.61
C THR A 980 25.02 14.58 -25.29
N LEU A 981 24.32 13.44 -25.41
CA LEU A 981 23.93 12.58 -24.30
C LEU A 981 25.06 11.60 -23.92
N SER A 982 25.14 11.29 -22.63
CA SER A 982 26.00 10.24 -22.06
C SER A 982 25.32 9.62 -20.85
N SER A 983 25.66 8.38 -20.49
CA SER A 983 25.11 7.72 -19.31
C SER A 983 26.16 7.03 -18.46
N VAL A 984 25.81 6.84 -17.18
CA VAL A 984 26.57 6.07 -16.19
C VAL A 984 25.59 5.16 -15.45
N ASP A 985 25.91 3.86 -15.37
CA ASP A 985 25.21 2.90 -14.51
C ASP A 985 25.57 3.17 -13.05
N VAL A 986 24.56 3.42 -12.22
CA VAL A 986 24.71 3.69 -10.78
C VAL A 986 23.93 2.68 -9.92
N THR A 987 23.62 1.50 -10.48
CA THR A 987 22.92 0.42 -9.79
C THR A 987 23.66 -0.03 -8.53
N GLY A 988 24.98 -0.14 -8.60
CA GLY A 988 25.82 -0.48 -7.46
C GLY A 988 25.37 -1.76 -6.74
N ASN A 989 25.22 -1.69 -5.42
CA ASN A 989 24.78 -2.80 -4.58
C ASN A 989 23.28 -3.14 -4.69
N LEU A 990 22.47 -2.35 -5.40
CA LEU A 990 21.03 -2.52 -5.43
C LEU A 990 20.63 -3.84 -6.10
N GLY A 991 21.29 -4.23 -7.19
CA GLY A 991 20.98 -5.45 -7.95
C GLY A 991 21.28 -6.76 -7.21
N ASP A 992 22.18 -6.73 -6.23
CA ASP A 992 22.47 -7.88 -5.35
C ASP A 992 21.50 -7.97 -4.17
N ILE A 993 20.85 -6.85 -3.82
CA ILE A 993 19.96 -6.73 -2.66
C ILE A 993 18.50 -6.95 -3.05
N THR A 994 18.06 -6.36 -4.16
CA THR A 994 16.68 -6.37 -4.64
C THR A 994 16.63 -6.22 -6.17
N GLY A 995 15.43 -6.16 -6.75
CA GLY A 995 15.23 -5.97 -8.18
C GLY A 995 13.86 -5.37 -8.49
N GLY A 996 13.43 -5.45 -9.75
CA GLY A 996 12.12 -4.96 -10.19
C GLY A 996 11.97 -3.46 -9.98
N PHE A 997 12.95 -2.69 -10.46
CA PHE A 997 12.94 -1.24 -10.38
C PHE A 997 11.80 -0.70 -11.25
N GLN A 998 10.96 0.16 -10.69
CA GLN A 998 9.77 0.68 -11.37
C GLN A 998 9.79 2.18 -11.43
N SER A 999 10.17 2.83 -10.33
CA SER A 999 10.15 4.28 -10.23
C SER A 999 11.46 4.87 -9.77
N VAL A 1000 11.68 6.13 -10.15
CA VAL A 1000 12.82 6.94 -9.72
C VAL A 1000 12.36 8.36 -9.46
N GLU A 1001 12.79 8.89 -8.31
CA GLU A 1001 12.48 10.26 -7.90
C GLU A 1001 13.73 10.95 -7.35
N VAL A 1002 13.85 12.26 -7.61
CA VAL A 1002 15.06 13.03 -7.29
C VAL A 1002 14.71 14.28 -6.49
N ALA A 1003 15.37 14.42 -5.33
CA ALA A 1003 15.32 15.63 -4.54
C ALA A 1003 16.66 16.36 -4.61
N ASN A 1004 16.64 17.66 -4.91
CA ASN A 1004 17.81 18.53 -4.78
C ASN A 1004 17.60 19.49 -3.61
N LEU A 1005 18.28 19.21 -2.50
CA LEU A 1005 18.11 19.90 -1.22
C LEU A 1005 19.36 20.74 -0.94
N ASN A 1006 19.30 22.02 -1.29
CA ASN A 1006 20.42 22.97 -1.13
C ASN A 1006 21.71 22.52 -1.84
N GLY A 1007 21.57 21.95 -3.06
CA GLY A 1007 22.70 21.47 -3.86
C GLY A 1007 23.12 20.03 -3.54
N GLN A 1008 22.51 19.39 -2.53
CA GLN A 1008 22.69 17.96 -2.27
C GLN A 1008 21.62 17.17 -3.01
N VAL A 1009 22.05 16.36 -3.97
CA VAL A 1009 21.15 15.48 -4.72
C VAL A 1009 20.96 14.16 -3.97
N VAL A 1010 19.71 13.79 -3.79
CA VAL A 1010 19.26 12.51 -3.23
C VAL A 1010 18.42 11.82 -4.29
N VAL A 1011 18.75 10.56 -4.57
CA VAL A 1011 18.01 9.74 -5.55
C VAL A 1011 17.26 8.65 -4.79
N LEU A 1012 16.00 8.49 -5.12
CA LEU A 1012 15.12 7.44 -4.60
C LEU A 1012 14.74 6.51 -5.74
N VAL A 1013 14.75 5.21 -5.47
CA VAL A 1013 14.28 4.20 -6.42
C VAL A 1013 13.20 3.36 -5.75
N GLY A 1014 12.06 3.25 -6.41
CA GLY A 1014 11.01 2.30 -6.09
C GLY A 1014 11.37 0.93 -6.64
N THR A 1015 11.49 -0.03 -5.74
CA THR A 1015 11.88 -1.41 -6.05
C THR A 1015 10.76 -2.37 -5.69
N ARG A 1016 11.00 -3.66 -5.88
CA ARG A 1016 10.04 -4.72 -5.59
C ARG A 1016 9.68 -4.90 -4.12
N ASP A 1017 10.50 -4.41 -3.19
CA ASP A 1017 10.31 -4.60 -1.74
C ASP A 1017 10.39 -3.29 -0.94
N GLY A 1018 10.39 -2.14 -1.61
CA GLY A 1018 10.28 -0.84 -0.98
C GLY A 1018 11.07 0.25 -1.69
N VAL A 1019 11.31 1.35 -0.96
CA VAL A 1019 12.06 2.51 -1.43
C VAL A 1019 13.52 2.37 -1.02
N TYR A 1020 14.45 2.59 -1.95
CA TYR A 1020 15.88 2.65 -1.68
C TYR A 1020 16.41 4.03 -2.00
N ARG A 1021 17.37 4.49 -1.19
CA ARG A 1021 17.94 5.83 -1.30
C ARG A 1021 19.44 5.76 -1.55
N LEU A 1022 19.89 6.61 -2.46
CA LEU A 1022 21.29 6.99 -2.69
C LEU A 1022 21.52 8.44 -2.29
N GLY A 1023 22.33 8.67 -1.25
CA GLY A 1023 22.76 10.00 -0.84
C GLY A 1023 24.00 10.40 -1.61
N VAL A 1024 23.86 11.24 -2.64
CA VAL A 1024 24.96 11.51 -3.57
C VAL A 1024 25.79 12.72 -3.13
N GLY A 1025 25.14 13.76 -2.61
CA GLY A 1025 25.80 15.03 -2.27
C GLY A 1025 26.29 15.78 -3.51
N ASP A 1026 27.30 15.23 -4.21
CA ASP A 1026 27.85 15.72 -5.48
C ASP A 1026 27.72 14.68 -6.60
N VAL A 1027 26.80 14.92 -7.54
CA VAL A 1027 26.57 14.04 -8.70
C VAL A 1027 27.79 13.93 -9.62
N THR A 1028 28.69 14.92 -9.60
CA THR A 1028 29.94 14.87 -10.38
C THR A 1028 30.85 13.74 -9.89
N ALA A 1029 30.96 13.58 -8.57
CA ALA A 1029 31.73 12.50 -7.95
C ALA A 1029 31.13 11.12 -8.26
N LEU A 1030 29.80 11.00 -8.19
CA LEU A 1030 29.08 9.78 -8.55
C LEU A 1030 29.36 9.35 -10.01
N LYS A 1031 29.31 10.30 -10.95
CA LYS A 1031 29.59 10.02 -12.36
C LYS A 1031 31.05 9.63 -12.59
N ALA A 1032 31.98 10.23 -11.85
CA ALA A 1032 33.41 9.94 -12.00
C ALA A 1032 33.81 8.58 -11.42
N ASN A 1033 33.12 8.10 -10.38
CA ASN A 1033 33.42 6.82 -9.73
C ASN A 1033 32.15 6.10 -9.24
N PRO A 1034 31.29 5.62 -10.15
CA PRO A 1034 29.99 5.05 -9.80
C PRO A 1034 30.11 3.85 -8.86
N THR A 1035 31.09 2.97 -9.08
CA THR A 1035 31.30 1.78 -8.25
C THR A 1035 31.56 2.07 -6.77
N SER A 1036 32.19 3.20 -6.46
CA SER A 1036 32.53 3.57 -5.08
C SER A 1036 31.45 4.43 -4.41
N TYR A 1037 30.56 5.04 -5.19
CA TYR A 1037 29.57 5.99 -4.69
C TYR A 1037 28.12 5.50 -4.79
N SER A 1038 27.85 4.42 -5.52
CA SER A 1038 26.51 3.80 -5.65
C SER A 1038 26.17 2.86 -4.48
N LEU A 1039 26.07 3.42 -3.28
CA LEU A 1039 25.68 2.69 -2.07
C LEU A 1039 24.22 3.00 -1.71
N TRP A 1040 23.35 2.07 -2.06
CA TRP A 1040 21.92 2.13 -1.78
C TRP A 1040 21.60 1.50 -0.42
N SER A 1041 20.67 2.13 0.30
CA SER A 1041 20.08 1.57 1.53
C SER A 1041 18.56 1.69 1.47
N ARG A 1042 17.85 0.71 2.02
CA ARG A 1042 16.39 0.77 2.17
C ARG A 1042 16.04 1.99 3.02
N PHE A 1043 15.09 2.79 2.54
CA PHE A 1043 14.77 4.09 3.11
C PHE A 1043 13.49 4.04 3.94
N GLY A 1044 13.65 4.22 5.25
CA GLY A 1044 12.55 4.26 6.21
C GLY A 1044 12.06 2.89 6.67
N VAL A 1045 11.20 2.93 7.68
CA VAL A 1045 10.52 1.76 8.27
C VAL A 1045 8.99 1.94 8.17
N GLY A 1046 8.24 0.86 8.38
CA GLY A 1046 6.77 0.88 8.35
C GLY A 1046 6.17 0.55 6.97
N LEU A 1047 6.90 0.85 5.88
CA LEU A 1047 6.51 0.43 4.53
C LEU A 1047 6.66 -1.11 4.42
N PRO A 1048 5.61 -1.84 3.99
CA PRO A 1048 5.68 -3.30 3.79
C PRO A 1048 6.61 -3.65 2.63
N ASN A 1049 6.98 -4.93 2.50
CA ASN A 1049 7.75 -5.45 1.36
C ASN A 1049 6.90 -5.51 0.08
N ALA A 1050 6.39 -4.36 -0.35
CA ALA A 1050 5.55 -4.16 -1.52
C ALA A 1050 6.35 -3.53 -2.66
N GLN A 1051 5.98 -3.84 -3.90
CA GLN A 1051 6.55 -3.16 -5.06
C GLN A 1051 6.07 -1.70 -5.08
N VAL A 1052 7.01 -0.77 -5.17
CA VAL A 1052 6.72 0.66 -5.26
C VAL A 1052 6.59 1.03 -6.73
N ALA A 1053 5.36 1.32 -7.16
CA ALA A 1053 5.04 1.65 -8.54
C ALA A 1053 5.46 3.07 -8.93
N ASP A 1054 5.32 4.02 -7.99
CA ASP A 1054 5.54 5.44 -8.27
C ASP A 1054 5.96 6.18 -7.00
N LEU A 1055 6.70 7.27 -7.17
CA LEU A 1055 7.28 8.11 -6.11
C LEU A 1055 7.12 9.57 -6.51
N HIS A 1056 6.70 10.41 -5.56
CA HIS A 1056 6.60 11.85 -5.80
C HIS A 1056 7.03 12.64 -4.57
N PHE A 1057 8.01 13.52 -4.73
CA PHE A 1057 8.46 14.44 -3.70
C PHE A 1057 7.94 15.85 -3.96
N ASP A 1058 7.16 16.37 -3.01
CA ASP A 1058 6.72 17.75 -3.01
C ASP A 1058 7.65 18.61 -2.13
N PRO A 1059 8.50 19.49 -2.72
CA PRO A 1059 9.45 20.28 -1.96
C PRO A 1059 8.80 21.46 -1.21
N VAL A 1060 7.56 21.85 -1.57
CA VAL A 1060 6.88 22.99 -0.95
C VAL A 1060 6.23 22.57 0.36
N ASP A 1061 5.48 21.47 0.34
CA ASP A 1061 4.87 20.90 1.55
C ASP A 1061 5.85 20.01 2.33
N ASN A 1062 7.00 19.71 1.73
CA ASN A 1062 8.05 18.88 2.33
C ASN A 1062 7.53 17.46 2.65
N VAL A 1063 6.88 16.86 1.64
CA VAL A 1063 6.23 15.56 1.72
C VAL A 1063 6.78 14.65 0.63
N LEU A 1064 7.02 13.39 0.98
CA LEU A 1064 7.31 12.33 0.02
C LEU A 1064 6.17 11.31 0.08
N VAL A 1065 5.63 10.97 -1.08
CA VAL A 1065 4.61 9.92 -1.23
C VAL A 1065 5.14 8.76 -2.06
N ALA A 1066 4.74 7.55 -1.69
CA ALA A 1066 5.09 6.31 -2.38
C ALA A 1066 3.82 5.49 -2.66
N GLY A 1067 3.59 5.16 -3.93
CA GLY A 1067 2.45 4.39 -4.39
C GLY A 1067 2.88 2.94 -4.54
N THR A 1068 2.19 2.03 -3.86
CA THR A 1068 2.57 0.61 -3.88
C THR A 1068 1.55 -0.22 -4.66
N ARG A 1069 2.02 -1.32 -5.24
CA ARG A 1069 1.12 -2.34 -5.76
C ARG A 1069 0.62 -3.20 -4.62
N GLY A 1070 -0.64 -2.98 -4.25
CA GLY A 1070 -1.39 -3.81 -3.33
C GLY A 1070 -1.37 -3.32 -1.90
N ARG A 1071 -0.71 -2.20 -1.55
CA ARG A 1071 -0.68 -1.63 -0.19
C ARG A 1071 -1.00 -0.14 -0.16
N GLY A 1072 -1.66 0.36 -1.20
CA GLY A 1072 -2.05 1.76 -1.28
C GLY A 1072 -0.86 2.72 -1.29
N ALA A 1073 -1.14 3.98 -0.96
CA ALA A 1073 -0.19 5.07 -0.89
C ALA A 1073 0.36 5.23 0.53
N TRP A 1074 1.61 5.66 0.60
CA TRP A 1074 2.33 5.89 1.85
C TRP A 1074 2.94 7.28 1.83
N LEU A 1075 2.94 7.92 2.99
CA LEU A 1075 3.35 9.32 3.13
C LEU A 1075 4.40 9.47 4.23
N LEU A 1076 5.35 10.35 3.96
CA LEU A 1076 6.41 10.75 4.87
C LEU A 1076 6.41 12.27 4.93
N THR A 1077 6.09 12.81 6.11
CA THR A 1077 6.15 14.25 6.37
C THR A 1077 7.57 14.68 6.77
N ASN A 1078 7.89 15.95 6.59
CA ASN A 1078 9.22 16.50 6.87
C ASN A 1078 10.35 15.81 6.06
N ALA A 1079 10.03 15.41 4.83
CA ALA A 1079 10.84 14.49 4.03
C ALA A 1079 12.25 14.99 3.74
N ALA A 1080 12.46 16.29 3.49
CA ALA A 1080 13.77 16.88 3.21
C ALA A 1080 14.81 16.56 4.30
N SER A 1081 14.43 16.65 5.58
CA SER A 1081 15.34 16.33 6.68
C SER A 1081 15.70 14.84 6.73
N ALA A 1082 14.72 13.97 6.47
CA ALA A 1082 14.91 12.53 6.42
C ALA A 1082 15.75 12.09 5.21
N LEU A 1083 15.56 12.73 4.05
CA LEU A 1083 16.29 12.45 2.82
C LEU A 1083 17.79 12.71 2.97
N LEU A 1084 18.17 13.74 3.73
CA LEU A 1084 19.57 14.07 4.02
C LEU A 1084 20.18 13.22 5.16
N ALA A 1085 19.36 12.56 5.96
CA ALA A 1085 19.80 11.82 7.14
C ALA A 1085 20.37 10.44 6.78
N GLU A 1086 21.67 10.21 6.95
CA GLU A 1086 22.27 8.88 6.73
C GLU A 1086 21.59 7.80 7.60
N SER A 1087 21.42 6.61 7.00
CA SER A 1087 20.86 5.41 7.64
C SER A 1087 21.85 4.77 8.62
N VAL A 1088 22.12 5.44 9.75
CA VAL A 1088 23.15 5.04 10.72
C VAL A 1088 22.51 4.36 11.92
N LEU A 1089 22.86 3.10 12.16
CA LEU A 1089 22.56 2.41 13.42
C LEU A 1089 23.64 2.77 14.44
N ARG A 1090 23.29 3.55 15.47
CA ARG A 1090 24.22 4.06 16.47
C ARG A 1090 23.94 3.42 17.83
N PHE A 1091 24.99 2.89 18.44
CA PHE A 1091 24.99 2.43 19.81
C PHE A 1091 26.02 3.21 20.63
N ASP A 1092 25.58 3.77 21.75
CA ASP A 1092 26.43 4.42 22.74
C ASP A 1092 26.29 3.68 24.07
N ALA A 1093 27.40 3.21 24.63
CA ALA A 1093 27.43 2.39 25.83
C ALA A 1093 27.71 3.18 27.13
N ASN A 1094 27.45 2.57 28.29
CA ASN A 1094 27.58 3.17 29.63
C ASN A 1094 29.05 3.26 30.12
N THR A 1095 29.29 3.43 31.43
CA THR A 1095 30.60 3.18 32.08
C THR A 1095 30.68 1.76 32.66
N GLY A 1096 31.81 1.05 32.51
CA GLY A 1096 32.04 -0.34 32.97
C GLY A 1096 32.41 -1.30 31.82
N ASN A 1097 32.84 -2.54 32.10
CA ASN A 1097 33.15 -3.53 31.04
C ASN A 1097 31.89 -3.94 30.26
N GLN A 1098 31.93 -3.81 28.94
CA GLN A 1098 30.78 -4.05 28.06
C GLN A 1098 31.03 -5.16 27.03
N GLN A 1099 29.96 -5.83 26.63
CA GLN A 1099 29.96 -6.76 25.51
C GLN A 1099 28.77 -6.44 24.61
N VAL A 1100 29.09 -6.04 23.37
CA VAL A 1100 28.16 -5.90 22.26
C VAL A 1100 28.41 -7.05 21.30
N ARG A 1101 27.37 -7.79 20.93
CA ARG A 1101 27.44 -8.82 19.89
C ARG A 1101 26.46 -8.51 18.77
N LEU A 1102 26.98 -8.44 17.55
CA LEU A 1102 26.22 -8.30 16.31
C LEU A 1102 26.20 -9.66 15.64
N VAL A 1103 25.03 -10.18 15.31
CA VAL A 1103 24.89 -11.46 14.61
C VAL A 1103 23.76 -11.34 13.61
N LEU A 1104 23.87 -12.01 12.47
CA LEU A 1104 22.71 -12.16 11.61
C LEU A 1104 21.70 -13.05 12.32
N ALA A 1105 20.42 -12.67 12.32
CA ALA A 1105 19.35 -13.55 12.76
C ALA A 1105 19.51 -14.90 12.05
N THR A 1106 19.44 -16.01 12.80
CA THR A 1106 19.59 -17.37 12.25
C THR A 1106 18.76 -17.49 10.99
N ALA A 1107 19.42 -17.76 9.87
CA ALA A 1107 18.76 -17.79 8.57
C ALA A 1107 17.70 -18.90 8.55
N THR A 1108 16.44 -18.53 8.77
CA THR A 1108 15.34 -19.26 8.13
C THR A 1108 15.23 -18.71 6.72
N ALA A 1109 14.89 -19.54 5.73
CA ALA A 1109 14.84 -19.12 4.34
C ALA A 1109 13.77 -18.03 4.03
N ALA A 1110 13.14 -17.43 5.05
CA ALA A 1110 12.10 -16.40 4.98
C ALA A 1110 12.50 -15.01 5.47
N ALA A 1111 13.57 -14.83 6.24
CA ALA A 1111 13.92 -13.50 6.72
C ALA A 1111 14.80 -12.78 5.68
N PRO A 1112 14.53 -11.50 5.31
CA PRO A 1112 15.62 -10.64 4.85
C PRO A 1112 16.75 -10.76 5.88
N ARG A 1113 18.03 -10.69 5.48
CA ARG A 1113 19.13 -10.74 6.46
C ARG A 1113 18.90 -9.65 7.49
N GLU A 1114 18.45 -10.01 8.68
CA GLU A 1114 18.26 -9.08 9.79
C GLU A 1114 19.49 -9.13 10.67
N LEU A 1115 19.89 -7.96 11.16
CA LEU A 1115 20.98 -7.82 12.11
C LEU A 1115 20.40 -7.77 13.52
N GLU A 1116 20.73 -8.77 14.32
CA GLU A 1116 20.42 -8.84 15.74
C GLU A 1116 21.52 -8.18 16.55
N PHE A 1117 21.11 -7.30 17.48
CA PHE A 1117 21.99 -6.55 18.35
C PHE A 1117 21.84 -7.05 19.78
N PHE A 1118 22.90 -7.65 20.32
CA PHE A 1118 22.96 -8.14 21.69
C PHE A 1118 23.81 -7.21 22.57
N TYR A 1119 23.31 -6.92 23.77
CA TYR A 1119 24.04 -6.19 24.81
C TYR A 1119 23.98 -6.97 26.14
N GLY A 1120 25.15 -7.24 26.73
CA GLY A 1120 25.22 -8.00 27.99
C GLY A 1120 24.67 -9.43 27.89
N GLY A 1121 24.63 -10.00 26.68
CA GLY A 1121 24.08 -11.33 26.39
C GLY A 1121 22.58 -11.36 26.06
N SER A 1122 21.87 -10.23 26.11
CA SER A 1122 20.45 -10.14 25.74
C SER A 1122 20.25 -9.46 24.39
N LEU A 1123 19.33 -9.98 23.56
CA LEU A 1123 18.89 -9.30 22.34
C LEU A 1123 18.17 -8.01 22.73
N ILE A 1124 18.61 -6.86 22.20
CA ILE A 1124 18.01 -5.56 22.49
C ILE A 1124 17.36 -4.90 21.26
N ALA A 1125 17.72 -5.32 20.05
CA ALA A 1125 17.06 -4.88 18.82
C ALA A 1125 17.38 -5.79 17.64
N THR A 1126 16.51 -5.71 16.62
CA THR A 1126 16.69 -6.36 15.33
C THR A 1126 16.35 -5.36 14.22
N TYR A 1127 17.19 -5.27 13.20
CA TYR A 1127 17.00 -4.35 12.07
C TYR A 1127 17.26 -5.04 10.73
N PRO A 1128 16.52 -4.71 9.66
CA PRO A 1128 16.85 -5.20 8.33
C PRO A 1128 18.25 -4.72 7.91
N LEU A 1129 19.15 -5.63 7.54
CA LEU A 1129 20.51 -5.28 7.15
C LEU A 1129 20.53 -4.30 5.96
N THR A 1130 19.57 -4.44 5.04
CA THR A 1130 19.40 -3.58 3.86
C THR A 1130 19.08 -2.13 4.20
N SER A 1131 18.53 -1.86 5.39
CA SER A 1131 18.24 -0.50 5.86
C SER A 1131 19.46 0.18 6.49
N ILE A 1132 20.52 -0.56 6.83
CA ILE A 1132 21.69 -0.04 7.51
C ILE A 1132 22.75 0.35 6.49
N LEU A 1133 23.02 1.65 6.39
CA LEU A 1133 24.16 2.15 5.62
C LEU A 1133 25.45 2.08 6.44
N ARG A 1134 25.39 2.40 7.73
CA ARG A 1134 26.57 2.39 8.62
C ARG A 1134 26.19 1.97 10.03
N ILE A 1135 27.08 1.25 10.71
CA ILE A 1135 26.97 0.95 12.15
C ILE A 1135 28.03 1.77 12.90
N ALA A 1136 27.61 2.54 13.89
CA ALA A 1136 28.49 3.32 14.76
C ALA A 1136 28.38 2.82 16.21
N VAL A 1137 29.45 2.21 16.73
CA VAL A 1137 29.51 1.70 18.11
C VAL A 1137 30.50 2.54 18.91
N HIS A 1138 30.01 3.26 19.92
CA HIS A 1138 30.83 4.00 20.87
C HIS A 1138 30.82 3.24 22.20
N LEU A 1139 31.95 2.59 22.49
CA LEU A 1139 32.17 1.88 23.75
C LEU A 1139 32.65 2.87 24.82
N GLY A 1140 32.25 2.64 26.07
CA GLY A 1140 32.50 3.57 27.16
C GLY A 1140 33.88 3.44 27.80
N GLN A 1141 33.96 3.70 29.11
CA GLN A 1141 35.18 3.47 29.90
C GLN A 1141 35.15 2.03 30.46
N GLY A 1142 36.16 1.21 30.18
CA GLY A 1142 36.24 -0.18 30.64
C GLY A 1142 37.07 -1.09 29.74
N THR A 1143 37.03 -2.40 29.99
CA THR A 1143 37.42 -3.44 29.03
C THR A 1143 36.18 -3.83 28.24
N ASP A 1144 36.01 -3.22 27.06
CA ASP A 1144 34.84 -3.42 26.21
C ASP A 1144 35.15 -4.34 25.04
N SER A 1145 34.14 -5.06 24.56
CA SER A 1145 34.25 -5.97 23.42
C SER A 1145 33.09 -5.78 22.44
N LEU A 1146 33.44 -5.62 21.16
CA LEU A 1146 32.52 -5.73 20.04
C LEU A 1146 32.77 -7.06 19.34
N ILE A 1147 31.77 -7.93 19.34
CA ILE A 1147 31.80 -9.23 18.68
C ILE A 1147 30.94 -9.11 17.42
N VAL A 1148 31.57 -9.23 16.25
CA VAL A 1148 30.83 -9.42 14.99
C VAL A 1148 30.84 -10.92 14.71
N ASP A 1149 29.69 -11.55 14.90
CA ASP A 1149 29.52 -12.98 14.79
C ASP A 1149 29.04 -13.36 13.39
N SER A 1150 29.92 -14.01 12.64
CA SER A 1150 29.66 -14.47 11.27
C SER A 1150 29.26 -15.94 11.18
N SER A 1151 28.92 -16.59 12.31
CA SER A 1151 28.51 -18.01 12.32
C SER A 1151 27.24 -18.27 11.51
N GLU A 1152 26.32 -17.30 11.46
CA GLU A 1152 25.07 -17.34 10.68
C GLU A 1152 25.19 -16.69 9.29
N GLY A 1153 26.42 -16.39 8.86
CA GLY A 1153 26.73 -15.73 7.59
C GLY A 1153 27.45 -14.39 7.73
N GLN A 1154 27.91 -13.84 6.62
CA GLN A 1154 28.66 -12.59 6.61
C GLN A 1154 27.76 -11.39 6.87
N VAL A 1155 28.04 -10.64 7.95
CA VAL A 1155 27.51 -9.28 8.17
C VAL A 1155 28.21 -8.35 7.18
N ALA A 1156 27.54 -8.05 6.07
CA ALA A 1156 28.02 -7.13 5.04
C ALA A 1156 27.05 -5.94 4.95
N ILE A 1157 27.55 -4.76 5.31
CA ILE A 1157 26.87 -3.48 5.09
C ILE A 1157 27.65 -2.68 4.04
N PRO A 1158 27.00 -1.81 3.26
CA PRO A 1158 27.69 -0.83 2.42
C PRO A 1158 28.71 -0.05 3.27
N ALA A 1159 29.91 0.20 2.73
CA ALA A 1159 31.06 0.70 3.50
C ALA A 1159 30.95 2.19 3.88
#